data_AF-A0AAV8AIG5-F1
#
_entry.id   AF-A0AAV8AIG5-F1
#
_cell.length_a   1.000
_cell.length_b   1.000
_cell.length_c   1.000
_cell.angle_alpha   90.00
_cell.angle_beta   90.00
_cell.angle_gamma   90.00
#
_symmetry.space_group_name_H-M   'P 1'
#
loop_
_entity.id
_entity.type
_entity.pdbx_description
1 polymer ?
#
loop_
_entity_poly.entity_id
_entity_poly.type
_entity_poly.pdbx_seq_one_letter_code
_entity_poly.pdbx_strand_id
1 'polypeptide(L)'
;MEIEKRKEQKNEKENEKEKENQNSLNTQESKESNKNQNQNTTTTEVKNEQPTEGQLQEMKEKQLLDFLERIQKTPYETVNWEHLMQQIKTVSLPIARKVYKIFFKYYPFAGKYWSQWAEQEISHKEYKKAEKIFSKSLLVSNSVAFWRSYLKYVQIAATIASNEAAKQFKKKTEEELATRNGVKVESLRYLLSNEELRINELKYQTEKNRIYEAMVTDSYKYAWRNFGRDIESGPIYSNYLTFVKMIKPDSDEERIRQVESLRRIYHNSISTPMTHVEMIWRDFTEFEKQQPDTTEEGILHEYSRPYTHARMRYRERMKIMEQIDVKSLPVALKNTIEEVTQLQGWKELIKYEKTNPLNLRTSRIYHEISFVLNKSLTYMYHYPNIWIDATNFQIQNGYFNLAENIFKNALRLFPNLRIIAYSFAILLEKQTKLNEAIAIYNKILKIEKTSLGIVQYIAFVRRNFGINRTRKAFLKLISDQNMSYHVYLYMVQIEANLNKNLGAAKRVLSLALKKYPQSVDFLIQAVEFYDSLALEKKIRKILKNACEQIAPPENYPLLKRYLEFERDYGNLRNVRLISKKIKALFPNFIGASTSLSFSKYGFQQLLPSTKKDYKIFKAASLNASNKPTQKQIFYKNPRIGKQKKSQFDRFKILEIEAGLSSKIQSNIEIQSESKSNILEMRAQSAQLDIPPLTRFFLKILPPPTLFTVPPPPPEVVLQMIINTPINF
;
A
#
# COMPACT_ATOMS: atom_id res chain seq x y z
N MET A 1 -37.55 -53.80 12.81
CA MET A 1 -38.85 -53.68 13.52
C MET A 1 -38.93 -52.54 14.54
N GLU A 2 -38.34 -52.58 15.75
CA GLU A 2 -38.54 -51.46 16.71
C GLU A 2 -37.73 -50.18 16.37
N ILE A 3 -36.62 -50.34 15.64
CA ILE A 3 -35.81 -49.21 15.13
C ILE A 3 -36.42 -48.59 13.86
N GLU A 4 -37.21 -49.33 13.08
CA GLU A 4 -37.92 -48.81 11.89
C GLU A 4 -39.17 -48.01 12.30
N LYS A 5 -39.94 -48.50 13.29
CA LYS A 5 -41.07 -47.74 13.86
C LYS A 5 -40.65 -46.39 14.45
N ARG A 6 -39.42 -46.28 14.99
CA ARG A 6 -38.86 -45.01 15.49
C ARG A 6 -38.37 -44.07 14.38
N LYS A 7 -38.11 -44.58 13.17
CA LYS A 7 -37.74 -43.75 12.01
C LYS A 7 -38.97 -43.17 11.30
N GLU A 8 -40.06 -43.94 11.21
CA GLU A 8 -41.34 -43.44 10.64
C GLU A 8 -41.99 -42.36 11.52
N GLN A 9 -42.04 -42.56 12.85
CA GLN A 9 -42.56 -41.54 13.77
C GLN A 9 -41.74 -40.24 13.82
N LYS A 10 -40.47 -40.28 13.39
CA LYS A 10 -39.60 -39.09 13.35
C LYS A 10 -39.81 -38.29 12.07
N ASN A 11 -40.07 -38.97 10.95
CA ASN A 11 -40.39 -38.34 9.67
C ASN A 11 -41.81 -37.73 9.65
N GLU A 12 -42.79 -38.32 10.35
CA GLU A 12 -44.13 -37.71 10.48
C GLU A 12 -44.11 -36.42 11.30
N LYS A 13 -43.29 -36.35 12.37
CA LYS A 13 -43.12 -35.13 13.19
C LYS A 13 -42.31 -34.02 12.51
N GLU A 14 -41.47 -34.35 11.53
CA GLU A 14 -40.76 -33.35 10.71
C GLU A 14 -41.69 -32.78 9.61
N ASN A 15 -42.58 -33.59 9.02
CA ASN A 15 -43.57 -33.13 8.04
C ASN A 15 -44.72 -32.30 8.66
N GLU A 16 -45.11 -32.54 9.92
CA GLU A 16 -46.09 -31.69 10.61
C GLU A 16 -45.53 -30.28 10.94
N LYS A 17 -44.23 -30.18 11.25
CA LYS A 17 -43.56 -28.89 11.51
C LYS A 17 -43.34 -28.05 10.24
N GLU A 18 -43.19 -28.68 9.09
CA GLU A 18 -43.12 -27.96 7.80
C GLU A 18 -44.48 -27.41 7.36
N LYS A 19 -45.60 -28.07 7.71
CA LYS A 19 -46.96 -27.55 7.44
C LYS A 19 -47.39 -26.41 8.39
N GLU A 20 -46.93 -26.37 9.64
CA GLU A 20 -47.19 -25.25 10.56
C GLU A 20 -46.37 -23.98 10.21
N ASN A 21 -45.16 -24.13 9.66
CA ASN A 21 -44.33 -22.98 9.23
C ASN A 21 -44.76 -22.37 7.88
N GLN A 22 -45.43 -23.12 7.01
CA GLN A 22 -46.01 -22.57 5.77
C GLN A 22 -47.34 -21.83 6.00
N ASN A 23 -48.15 -22.25 7.00
CA ASN A 23 -49.38 -21.55 7.36
C ASN A 23 -49.15 -20.25 8.15
N SER A 24 -48.01 -20.11 8.83
CA SER A 24 -47.64 -18.86 9.51
C SER A 24 -47.06 -17.79 8.57
N LEU A 25 -46.50 -18.17 7.41
CA LEU A 25 -46.06 -17.21 6.37
C LEU A 25 -47.22 -16.66 5.52
N ASN A 26 -48.26 -17.44 5.23
CA ASN A 26 -49.42 -16.96 4.45
C ASN A 26 -50.40 -16.06 5.22
N THR A 27 -50.22 -15.91 6.55
CA THR A 27 -51.09 -15.10 7.40
C THR A 27 -50.51 -13.71 7.72
N GLN A 28 -49.29 -13.40 7.23
CA GLN A 28 -48.70 -12.05 7.29
C GLN A 28 -48.72 -11.30 5.95
N GLU A 29 -48.85 -11.98 4.81
CA GLU A 29 -48.99 -11.33 3.49
C GLU A 29 -50.44 -10.95 3.11
N SER A 30 -51.40 -11.16 4.01
CA SER A 30 -52.83 -10.85 3.81
C SER A 30 -53.40 -9.82 4.81
N LYS A 31 -52.54 -9.11 5.56
CA LYS A 31 -52.94 -8.09 6.57
C LYS A 31 -52.19 -6.74 6.54
N GLU A 32 -51.53 -6.38 5.43
CA GLU A 32 -51.09 -4.99 5.19
C GLU A 32 -51.72 -4.34 3.94
N SER A 33 -52.70 -5.01 3.35
CA SER A 33 -53.57 -4.50 2.28
C SER A 33 -55.02 -4.43 2.75
N ASN A 34 -55.30 -3.67 3.82
CA ASN A 34 -56.62 -3.10 4.16
C ASN A 34 -56.59 -2.41 5.52
N LYS A 35 -56.12 -1.15 5.57
CA LYS A 35 -56.51 -0.14 6.56
C LYS A 35 -55.88 1.20 6.20
N ASN A 36 -56.59 2.00 5.41
CA ASN A 36 -56.81 3.43 5.68
C ASN A 36 -57.53 4.12 4.52
N GLN A 37 -58.83 3.88 4.44
CA GLN A 37 -59.90 4.81 4.03
C GLN A 37 -61.14 4.27 4.77
N ASN A 38 -61.89 4.95 5.63
CA ASN A 38 -62.28 6.35 5.69
C ASN A 38 -62.62 6.74 7.14
N GLN A 39 -62.10 7.88 7.59
CA GLN A 39 -62.93 8.88 8.25
C GLN A 39 -62.50 10.24 7.72
N ASN A 40 -63.33 10.84 6.88
CA ASN A 40 -63.76 12.22 7.08
C ASN A 40 -65.06 12.41 6.29
N THR A 41 -66.14 12.53 7.05
CA THR A 41 -67.33 13.26 6.64
C THR A 41 -66.89 14.62 6.10
N THR A 42 -67.07 14.86 4.81
CA THR A 42 -67.91 15.93 4.22
C THR A 42 -67.54 16.00 2.73
N THR A 43 -68.49 15.62 1.90
CA THR A 43 -68.45 15.68 0.43
C THR A 43 -68.03 17.06 -0.08
N THR A 44 -66.87 17.14 -0.72
CA THR A 44 -66.58 18.09 -1.80
C THR A 44 -65.64 17.40 -2.79
N GLU A 45 -66.07 17.33 -4.04
CA GLU A 45 -65.41 16.63 -5.14
C GLU A 45 -63.99 17.16 -5.39
N VAL A 46 -62.97 16.30 -5.27
CA VAL A 46 -61.64 16.56 -5.82
C VAL A 46 -61.21 15.32 -6.61
N LYS A 47 -61.01 15.50 -7.91
CA LYS A 47 -60.62 14.48 -8.90
C LYS A 47 -59.30 13.81 -8.49
N ASN A 48 -59.28 12.48 -8.39
CA ASN A 48 -58.06 11.67 -8.24
C ASN A 48 -57.33 11.58 -9.59
N GLU A 49 -56.26 12.33 -9.77
CA GLU A 49 -55.29 12.14 -10.86
C GLU A 49 -54.23 11.11 -10.41
N GLN A 50 -54.03 10.05 -11.19
CA GLN A 50 -52.90 9.12 -11.01
C GLN A 50 -51.57 9.87 -11.16
N PRO A 51 -50.52 9.50 -10.40
CA PRO A 51 -49.24 10.19 -10.53
C PRO A 51 -48.70 10.01 -11.94
N THR A 52 -48.46 11.13 -12.61
CA THR A 52 -47.90 11.14 -13.97
C THR A 52 -46.49 10.54 -13.98
N GLU A 53 -46.05 10.03 -15.13
CA GLU A 53 -44.73 9.39 -15.29
C GLU A 53 -43.57 10.28 -14.80
N GLY A 54 -43.73 11.62 -14.90
CA GLY A 54 -42.84 12.61 -14.31
C GLY A 54 -42.79 12.62 -12.78
N GLN A 55 -43.94 12.47 -12.10
CA GLN A 55 -44.00 12.43 -10.62
C GLN A 55 -43.38 11.14 -10.06
N LEU A 56 -43.53 10.01 -10.76
CA LEU A 56 -42.87 8.76 -10.38
C LEU A 56 -41.35 8.84 -10.55
N GLN A 57 -40.88 9.55 -11.57
CA GLN A 57 -39.46 9.81 -11.79
C GLN A 57 -38.88 10.74 -10.71
N GLU A 58 -39.60 11.80 -10.32
CA GLU A 58 -39.20 12.70 -9.23
C GLU A 58 -39.12 11.97 -7.86
N MET A 59 -40.05 11.05 -7.57
CA MET A 59 -40.00 10.23 -6.36
C MET A 59 -38.76 9.32 -6.33
N LYS A 60 -38.44 8.67 -7.45
CA LYS A 60 -37.22 7.83 -7.59
C LYS A 60 -35.95 8.67 -7.42
N GLU A 61 -35.94 9.87 -7.99
CA GLU A 61 -34.83 10.82 -7.88
C GLU A 61 -34.59 11.29 -6.45
N LYS A 62 -35.67 11.55 -5.70
CA LYS A 62 -35.58 11.92 -4.28
C LYS A 62 -35.07 10.75 -3.42
N GLN A 63 -35.59 9.54 -3.63
CA GLN A 63 -35.11 8.34 -2.94
C GLN A 63 -33.62 8.07 -3.22
N LEU A 64 -33.15 8.31 -4.44
CA LEU A 64 -31.75 8.17 -4.83
C LEU A 64 -30.85 9.19 -4.09
N LEU A 65 -31.31 10.42 -3.94
CA LEU A 65 -30.58 11.47 -3.21
C LEU A 65 -30.54 11.17 -1.70
N ASP A 66 -31.64 10.68 -1.12
CA ASP A 66 -31.67 10.24 0.28
C ASP A 66 -30.72 9.05 0.50
N PHE A 67 -30.66 8.11 -0.45
CA PHE A 67 -29.72 6.99 -0.42
C PHE A 67 -28.27 7.47 -0.54
N LEU A 68 -28.00 8.43 -1.42
CA LEU A 68 -26.69 9.07 -1.57
C LEU A 68 -26.22 9.74 -0.26
N GLU A 69 -27.12 10.41 0.48
CA GLU A 69 -26.80 10.99 1.78
C GLU A 69 -26.47 9.93 2.84
N ARG A 70 -27.15 8.77 2.80
CA ARG A 70 -26.83 7.63 3.67
C ARG A 70 -25.44 7.05 3.36
N ILE A 71 -25.13 6.83 2.08
CA ILE A 71 -23.85 6.24 1.67
C ILE A 71 -22.67 7.17 1.97
N GLN A 72 -22.86 8.50 1.95
CA GLN A 72 -21.81 9.44 2.33
C GLN A 72 -21.34 9.29 3.79
N LYS A 73 -22.16 8.68 4.66
CA LYS A 73 -21.76 8.34 6.04
C LYS A 73 -20.83 7.12 6.10
N THR A 74 -20.96 6.18 5.15
CA THR A 74 -20.09 5.00 4.98
C THR A 74 -19.47 4.96 3.56
N PRO A 75 -18.61 5.95 3.20
CA PRO A 75 -18.24 6.20 1.81
C PRO A 75 -17.40 5.08 1.15
N TYR A 76 -16.84 4.17 1.93
CA TYR A 76 -15.98 3.08 1.45
C TYR A 76 -16.65 1.70 1.45
N GLU A 77 -18.00 1.67 1.48
CA GLU A 77 -18.78 0.47 1.21
C GLU A 77 -19.08 0.37 -0.29
N THR A 78 -18.34 -0.50 -0.98
CA THR A 78 -18.37 -0.62 -2.44
C THR A 78 -19.72 -1.08 -2.98
N VAL A 79 -20.38 -2.03 -2.31
CA VAL A 79 -21.68 -2.61 -2.71
C VAL A 79 -22.76 -1.53 -2.87
N ASN A 80 -22.83 -0.59 -1.93
CA ASN A 80 -23.83 0.48 -1.96
C ASN A 80 -23.60 1.43 -3.16
N TRP A 81 -22.33 1.73 -3.47
CA TRP A 81 -21.98 2.55 -4.63
C TRP A 81 -22.24 1.83 -5.95
N GLU A 82 -21.97 0.52 -6.02
CA GLU A 82 -22.27 -0.28 -7.21
C GLU A 82 -23.77 -0.33 -7.50
N HIS A 83 -24.59 -0.52 -6.47
CA HIS A 83 -26.05 -0.48 -6.59
C HIS A 83 -26.55 0.90 -7.05
N LEU A 84 -26.02 1.98 -6.44
CA LEU A 84 -26.34 3.35 -6.84
C LEU A 84 -25.98 3.59 -8.32
N MET A 85 -24.80 3.15 -8.76
CA MET A 85 -24.33 3.35 -10.13
C MET A 85 -25.14 2.60 -11.18
N GLN A 86 -25.77 1.48 -10.83
CA GLN A 86 -26.67 0.78 -11.74
C GLN A 86 -27.94 1.61 -12.01
N GLN A 87 -28.43 2.32 -11.01
CA GLN A 87 -29.65 3.14 -11.10
C GLN A 87 -29.44 4.50 -11.79
N ILE A 88 -28.22 5.03 -11.82
CA ILE A 88 -27.94 6.37 -12.41
C ILE A 88 -28.23 6.44 -13.91
N LYS A 89 -28.15 5.33 -14.64
CA LYS A 89 -28.38 5.31 -16.09
C LYS A 89 -29.80 5.71 -16.48
N THR A 90 -30.77 5.51 -15.60
CA THR A 90 -32.20 5.77 -15.85
C THR A 90 -32.66 7.12 -15.27
N VAL A 91 -31.77 7.87 -14.65
CA VAL A 91 -32.05 9.12 -13.92
C VAL A 91 -31.73 10.34 -14.79
N SER A 92 -32.37 11.48 -14.49
CA SER A 92 -32.08 12.73 -15.21
C SER A 92 -30.61 13.16 -15.11
N LEU A 93 -30.13 13.77 -16.18
CA LEU A 93 -28.72 14.19 -16.33
C LEU A 93 -28.23 15.14 -15.21
N PRO A 94 -29.02 16.11 -14.70
CA PRO A 94 -28.57 16.99 -13.61
C PRO A 94 -28.27 16.23 -12.31
N ILE A 95 -29.10 15.25 -11.95
CA ILE A 95 -28.90 14.44 -10.75
C ILE A 95 -27.75 13.46 -10.96
N ALA A 96 -27.68 12.80 -12.12
CA ALA A 96 -26.55 11.96 -12.49
C ALA A 96 -25.21 12.70 -12.34
N ARG A 97 -25.11 13.94 -12.84
CA ARG A 97 -23.91 14.81 -12.67
C ARG A 97 -23.57 15.05 -11.19
N LYS A 98 -24.57 15.27 -10.33
CA LYS A 98 -24.36 15.47 -8.88
C LYS A 98 -23.80 14.20 -8.24
N VAL A 99 -24.40 13.04 -8.56
CA VAL A 99 -23.96 11.75 -8.02
C VAL A 99 -22.54 11.41 -8.49
N TYR A 100 -22.23 11.52 -9.78
CA TYR A 100 -20.87 11.28 -10.30
C TYR A 100 -19.83 12.17 -9.63
N LYS A 101 -20.11 13.48 -9.47
CA LYS A 101 -19.19 14.41 -8.79
C LYS A 101 -18.87 13.97 -7.36
N ILE A 102 -19.86 13.48 -6.62
CA ILE A 102 -19.66 12.98 -5.25
C ILE A 102 -18.91 11.65 -5.29
N PHE A 103 -19.28 10.73 -6.17
CA PHE A 103 -18.61 9.44 -6.31
C PHE A 103 -17.11 9.59 -6.61
N PHE A 104 -16.73 10.43 -7.57
CA PHE A 104 -15.32 10.65 -7.94
C PHE A 104 -14.51 11.42 -6.89
N LYS A 105 -15.17 11.98 -5.86
CA LYS A 105 -14.47 12.47 -4.66
C LYS A 105 -13.86 11.31 -3.87
N TYR A 106 -14.54 10.15 -3.86
CA TYR A 106 -14.10 8.95 -3.16
C TYR A 106 -13.33 8.01 -4.09
N TYR A 107 -13.81 7.76 -5.31
CA TYR A 107 -13.24 6.81 -6.27
C TYR A 107 -12.71 7.49 -7.54
N PRO A 108 -11.65 8.32 -7.45
CA PRO A 108 -11.16 9.13 -8.57
C PRO A 108 -10.63 8.29 -9.75
N PHE A 109 -10.12 7.08 -9.48
CA PHE A 109 -9.47 6.21 -10.47
C PHE A 109 -10.43 5.23 -11.17
N ALA A 110 -11.73 5.30 -10.90
CA ALA A 110 -12.69 4.31 -11.38
C ALA A 110 -13.07 4.55 -12.87
N GLY A 111 -12.19 4.13 -13.78
CA GLY A 111 -12.27 4.39 -15.22
C GLY A 111 -13.56 3.92 -15.88
N LYS A 112 -14.14 2.79 -15.42
CA LYS A 112 -15.44 2.27 -15.87
C LYS A 112 -16.57 3.29 -15.69
N TYR A 113 -16.58 4.02 -14.57
CA TYR A 113 -17.65 5.00 -14.31
C TYR A 113 -17.36 6.33 -15.00
N TRP A 114 -16.08 6.67 -15.21
CA TRP A 114 -15.72 7.82 -16.05
C TRP A 114 -16.22 7.65 -17.48
N SER A 115 -16.09 6.44 -18.04
CA SER A 115 -16.62 6.12 -19.37
C SER A 115 -18.15 6.19 -19.42
N GLN A 116 -18.83 5.67 -18.40
CA GLN A 116 -20.30 5.74 -18.30
C GLN A 116 -20.80 7.18 -18.22
N TRP A 117 -20.16 8.04 -17.41
CA TRP A 117 -20.54 9.45 -17.33
C TRP A 117 -20.31 10.16 -18.67
N ALA A 118 -19.15 9.96 -19.29
CA ALA A 118 -18.86 10.55 -20.59
C ALA A 118 -19.85 10.10 -21.67
N GLU A 119 -20.18 8.80 -21.73
CA GLU A 119 -21.17 8.25 -22.67
C GLU A 119 -22.57 8.82 -22.47
N GLN A 120 -22.98 9.04 -21.23
CA GLN A 120 -24.27 9.66 -20.92
C GLN A 120 -24.32 11.13 -21.35
N GLU A 121 -23.23 11.87 -21.23
CA GLU A 121 -23.16 13.27 -21.74
C GLU A 121 -23.15 13.29 -23.28
N ILE A 122 -22.48 12.32 -23.92
CA ILE A 122 -22.47 12.17 -25.38
C ILE A 122 -23.87 11.82 -25.91
N SER A 123 -24.62 10.95 -25.24
CA SER A 123 -25.98 10.59 -25.66
C SER A 123 -26.94 11.77 -25.62
N HIS A 124 -26.71 12.72 -24.70
CA HIS A 124 -27.46 13.97 -24.59
C HIS A 124 -26.89 15.12 -25.46
N LYS A 125 -25.94 14.83 -26.37
CA LYS A 125 -25.29 15.80 -27.27
C LYS A 125 -24.52 16.92 -26.57
N GLU A 126 -24.10 16.70 -25.32
CA GLU A 126 -23.37 17.67 -24.50
C GLU A 126 -21.84 17.52 -24.67
N TYR A 127 -21.37 17.61 -25.91
CA TYR A 127 -19.99 17.26 -26.30
C TYR A 127 -18.91 18.07 -25.57
N LYS A 128 -19.14 19.37 -25.32
CA LYS A 128 -18.18 20.23 -24.59
C LYS A 128 -18.02 19.82 -23.13
N LYS A 129 -19.06 19.27 -22.51
CA LYS A 129 -18.99 18.76 -21.13
C LYS A 129 -18.30 17.40 -21.10
N ALA A 130 -18.58 16.54 -22.08
CA ALA A 130 -17.86 15.28 -22.28
C ALA A 130 -16.35 15.51 -22.46
N GLU A 131 -15.95 16.53 -23.23
CA GLU A 131 -14.54 16.92 -23.40
C GLU A 131 -13.85 17.29 -22.07
N LYS A 132 -14.54 18.09 -21.24
CA LYS A 132 -14.05 18.44 -19.89
C LYS A 132 -13.91 17.23 -18.98
N ILE A 133 -14.78 16.22 -19.16
CA ILE A 133 -14.69 14.96 -18.42
C ILE A 133 -13.47 14.17 -18.87
N PHE A 134 -13.30 13.98 -20.19
CA PHE A 134 -12.14 13.27 -20.73
C PHE A 134 -10.82 13.95 -20.35
N SER A 135 -10.70 15.27 -20.50
CA SER A 135 -9.47 16.00 -20.15
C SER A 135 -9.09 15.85 -18.67
N LYS A 136 -10.08 15.82 -17.77
CA LYS A 136 -9.85 15.61 -16.33
C LYS A 136 -9.48 14.16 -16.00
N SER A 137 -10.05 13.19 -16.70
CA SER A 137 -9.95 11.76 -16.37
C SER A 137 -8.82 11.03 -17.11
N LEU A 138 -8.32 11.58 -18.21
CA LEU A 138 -7.23 10.99 -19.02
C LEU A 138 -5.96 10.72 -18.20
N LEU A 139 -5.67 11.59 -17.23
CA LEU A 139 -4.51 11.48 -16.33
C LEU A 139 -4.69 10.47 -15.19
N VAL A 140 -5.92 10.00 -14.98
CA VAL A 140 -6.34 9.28 -13.77
C VAL A 140 -6.89 7.89 -14.11
N SER A 141 -7.44 7.70 -15.31
CA SER A 141 -8.12 6.47 -15.71
C SER A 141 -7.17 5.49 -16.39
N ASN A 142 -6.89 4.35 -15.74
CA ASN A 142 -6.16 3.22 -16.31
C ASN A 142 -7.11 2.09 -16.74
N SER A 143 -8.11 2.37 -17.57
CA SER A 143 -9.08 1.36 -18.03
C SER A 143 -9.24 1.36 -19.55
N VAL A 144 -9.23 0.17 -20.17
CA VAL A 144 -9.52 0.01 -21.62
C VAL A 144 -10.90 0.54 -21.97
N ALA A 145 -11.90 0.30 -21.12
CA ALA A 145 -13.27 0.74 -21.34
C ALA A 145 -13.34 2.27 -21.50
N PHE A 146 -12.57 2.99 -20.69
CA PHE A 146 -12.43 4.45 -20.79
C PHE A 146 -11.79 4.89 -22.11
N TRP A 147 -10.68 4.27 -22.52
CA TRP A 147 -10.03 4.61 -23.79
C TRP A 147 -10.89 4.29 -25.02
N ARG A 148 -11.68 3.22 -24.99
CA ARG A 148 -12.67 2.92 -26.03
C ARG A 148 -13.75 3.99 -26.13
N SER A 149 -14.25 4.45 -24.98
CA SER A 149 -15.21 5.54 -24.87
C SER A 149 -14.64 6.86 -25.39
N TYR A 150 -13.37 7.15 -25.07
CA TYR A 150 -12.63 8.30 -25.59
C TYR A 150 -12.50 8.24 -27.11
N LEU A 151 -12.11 7.10 -27.68
CA LEU A 151 -12.01 6.95 -29.14
C LEU A 151 -13.36 7.14 -29.84
N LYS A 152 -14.45 6.63 -29.24
CA LYS A 152 -15.82 6.89 -29.74
C LYS A 152 -16.17 8.37 -29.71
N TYR A 153 -15.82 9.08 -28.64
CA TYR A 153 -15.99 10.53 -28.56
C TYR A 153 -15.17 11.27 -29.64
N VAL A 154 -13.91 10.91 -29.83
CA VAL A 154 -13.05 11.55 -30.82
C VAL A 154 -13.57 11.31 -32.23
N GLN A 155 -14.14 10.15 -32.55
CA GLN A 155 -14.81 9.92 -33.84
C GLN A 155 -15.98 10.89 -34.05
N ILE A 156 -16.80 11.13 -33.02
CA ILE A 156 -17.90 12.10 -33.10
C ILE A 156 -17.36 13.52 -33.26
N ALA A 157 -16.37 13.90 -32.45
CA ALA A 157 -15.74 15.22 -32.50
C ALA A 157 -15.05 15.47 -33.84
N ALA A 158 -14.34 14.49 -34.38
CA ALA A 158 -13.71 14.54 -35.69
C ALA A 158 -14.75 14.68 -36.81
N THR A 159 -15.92 14.06 -36.70
CA THR A 159 -17.02 14.23 -37.65
C THR A 159 -17.54 15.67 -37.64
N ILE A 160 -17.67 16.29 -36.47
CA ILE A 160 -18.13 17.67 -36.35
C ILE A 160 -17.05 18.62 -36.93
N ALA A 161 -15.80 18.44 -36.50
CA ALA A 161 -14.68 19.27 -36.94
C ALA A 161 -14.42 19.16 -38.44
N SER A 162 -14.48 17.95 -39.01
CA SER A 162 -14.28 17.76 -40.45
C SER A 162 -15.40 18.40 -41.27
N ASN A 163 -16.65 18.34 -40.81
CA ASN A 163 -17.76 19.04 -41.46
C ASN A 163 -17.62 20.57 -41.40
N GLU A 164 -17.16 21.12 -40.27
CA GLU A 164 -16.94 22.57 -40.13
C GLU A 164 -15.76 23.06 -40.98
N ALA A 165 -14.64 22.36 -40.94
CA ALA A 165 -13.45 22.69 -41.73
C ALA A 165 -13.72 22.56 -43.23
N ALA A 166 -14.40 21.49 -43.66
CA ALA A 166 -14.78 21.32 -45.06
C ALA A 166 -15.73 22.44 -45.51
N LYS A 167 -16.68 22.89 -44.68
CA LYS A 167 -17.56 24.03 -45.02
C LYS A 167 -16.77 25.32 -45.23
N GLN A 168 -15.76 25.58 -44.41
CA GLN A 168 -14.87 26.72 -44.59
C GLN A 168 -14.05 26.60 -45.88
N PHE A 169 -13.53 25.41 -46.17
CA PHE A 169 -12.82 25.12 -47.41
C PHE A 169 -13.72 25.35 -48.65
N LYS A 170 -14.96 24.85 -48.61
CA LYS A 170 -15.96 25.06 -49.66
C LYS A 170 -16.20 26.53 -49.92
N LYS A 171 -16.48 27.30 -48.86
CA LYS A 171 -16.70 28.74 -48.95
C LYS A 171 -15.50 29.47 -49.57
N LYS A 172 -14.28 29.17 -49.11
CA LYS A 172 -13.06 29.78 -49.64
C LYS A 172 -12.84 29.45 -51.12
N THR A 173 -13.05 28.20 -51.50
CA THR A 173 -12.92 27.75 -52.89
C THR A 173 -13.95 28.41 -53.80
N GLU A 174 -15.20 28.56 -53.32
CA GLU A 174 -16.27 29.27 -54.03
C GLU A 174 -15.96 30.78 -54.17
N GLU A 175 -15.39 31.43 -53.17
CA GLU A 175 -14.94 32.84 -53.24
C GLU A 175 -13.78 33.03 -54.25
N GLU A 176 -12.82 32.10 -54.28
CA GLU A 176 -11.73 32.11 -55.25
C GLU A 176 -12.24 31.91 -56.69
N LEU A 177 -13.21 31.00 -56.88
CA LEU A 177 -13.87 30.75 -58.18
C LEU A 177 -14.70 31.95 -58.64
N ALA A 178 -15.43 32.60 -57.72
CA ALA A 178 -16.18 33.83 -57.99
C ALA A 178 -15.27 34.95 -58.48
N THR A 179 -14.14 35.13 -57.81
CA THR A 179 -13.13 36.14 -58.16
C THR A 179 -12.53 35.85 -59.54
N ARG A 180 -12.17 34.59 -59.81
CA ARG A 180 -11.60 34.17 -61.10
C ARG A 180 -12.56 34.39 -62.27
N ASN A 181 -13.85 34.15 -62.07
CA ASN A 181 -14.87 34.29 -63.11
C ASN A 181 -15.50 35.70 -63.17
N GLY A 182 -15.15 36.60 -62.24
CA GLY A 182 -15.66 37.98 -62.18
C GLY A 182 -17.13 38.07 -61.79
N VAL A 183 -17.66 37.10 -61.04
CA VAL A 183 -19.10 36.99 -60.76
C VAL A 183 -19.34 36.77 -59.26
N LYS A 184 -20.51 37.19 -58.76
CA LYS A 184 -20.91 36.91 -57.38
C LYS A 184 -21.03 35.41 -57.13
N VAL A 185 -20.75 34.98 -55.90
CA VAL A 185 -20.78 33.57 -55.47
C VAL A 185 -22.15 32.94 -55.75
N GLU A 186 -23.25 33.67 -55.62
CA GLU A 186 -24.60 33.14 -55.89
C GLU A 186 -24.83 32.79 -57.37
N SER A 187 -24.09 33.43 -58.28
CA SER A 187 -24.21 33.24 -59.73
C SER A 187 -23.33 32.10 -60.27
N LEU A 188 -22.37 31.60 -59.48
CA LEU A 188 -21.43 30.54 -59.89
C LEU A 188 -22.12 29.27 -60.38
N ARG A 189 -23.24 28.88 -59.76
CA ARG A 189 -24.01 27.68 -60.14
C ARG A 189 -24.58 27.71 -61.56
N TYR A 190 -24.79 28.90 -62.12
CA TYR A 190 -25.34 29.08 -63.46
C TYR A 190 -24.26 29.19 -64.54
N LEU A 191 -23.01 29.39 -64.13
CA LEU A 191 -21.85 29.58 -65.02
C LEU A 191 -20.93 28.37 -65.09
N LEU A 192 -20.84 27.60 -64.00
CA LEU A 192 -20.02 26.39 -63.94
C LEU A 192 -20.71 25.25 -64.71
N SER A 193 -19.91 24.48 -65.44
CA SER A 193 -20.39 23.23 -66.03
C SER A 193 -20.79 22.23 -64.93
N ASN A 194 -21.71 21.31 -65.27
CA ASN A 194 -22.08 20.22 -64.36
C ASN A 194 -20.86 19.36 -63.93
N GLU A 195 -19.83 19.29 -64.76
CA GLU A 195 -18.58 18.58 -64.48
C GLU A 195 -17.71 19.32 -63.45
N GLU A 196 -17.54 20.64 -63.58
CA GLU A 196 -16.81 21.44 -62.60
C GLU A 196 -17.49 21.46 -61.23
N LEU A 197 -18.82 21.52 -61.20
CA LEU A 197 -19.60 21.40 -59.96
C LEU A 197 -19.35 20.04 -59.30
N ARG A 198 -19.30 18.96 -60.07
CA ARG A 198 -19.01 17.61 -59.58
C ARG A 198 -17.59 17.49 -59.04
N ILE A 199 -16.60 18.06 -59.73
CA ILE A 199 -15.19 18.08 -59.28
C ILE A 199 -15.05 18.84 -57.97
N ASN A 200 -15.71 19.98 -57.83
CA ASN A 200 -15.65 20.78 -56.59
C ASN A 200 -16.33 20.08 -55.42
N GLU A 201 -17.46 19.41 -55.64
CA GLU A 201 -18.10 18.60 -54.61
C GLU A 201 -17.23 17.40 -54.22
N LEU A 202 -16.56 16.76 -55.18
CA LEU A 202 -15.60 15.68 -54.89
C LEU A 202 -14.43 16.18 -54.03
N LYS A 203 -13.82 17.32 -54.40
CA LYS A 203 -12.75 17.97 -53.60
C LYS A 203 -13.19 18.26 -52.16
N TYR A 204 -14.44 18.73 -51.99
CA TYR A 204 -15.02 18.97 -50.68
C TYR A 204 -15.14 17.67 -49.85
N GLN A 205 -15.60 16.57 -50.45
CA GLN A 205 -15.70 15.28 -49.76
C GLN A 205 -14.31 14.69 -49.45
N THR A 206 -13.34 14.80 -50.37
CA THR A 206 -11.95 14.35 -50.14
C THR A 206 -11.31 15.10 -48.97
N GLU A 207 -11.43 16.43 -48.91
CA GLU A 207 -10.85 17.21 -47.81
C GLU A 207 -11.53 16.90 -46.47
N LYS A 208 -12.86 16.74 -46.47
CA LYS A 208 -13.59 16.28 -45.29
C LYS A 208 -13.10 14.93 -44.78
N ASN A 209 -12.95 13.94 -45.66
CA ASN A 209 -12.49 12.60 -45.31
C ASN A 209 -11.05 12.65 -44.80
N ARG A 210 -10.17 13.39 -45.46
CA ARG A 210 -8.76 13.57 -45.06
C ARG A 210 -8.62 14.10 -43.64
N ILE A 211 -9.36 15.16 -43.28
CA ILE A 211 -9.32 15.74 -41.93
C ILE A 211 -9.82 14.74 -40.89
N TYR A 212 -10.95 14.08 -41.19
CA TYR A 212 -11.51 13.06 -40.31
C TYR A 212 -10.52 11.91 -40.07
N GLU A 213 -9.93 11.38 -41.14
CA GLU A 213 -8.96 10.28 -41.09
C GLU A 213 -7.72 10.64 -40.30
N ALA A 214 -7.16 11.84 -40.52
CA ALA A 214 -5.99 12.31 -39.79
C ALA A 214 -6.26 12.39 -38.27
N MET A 215 -7.37 13.02 -37.87
CA MET A 215 -7.74 13.17 -36.46
C MET A 215 -7.98 11.81 -35.78
N VAL A 216 -8.73 10.92 -36.44
CA VAL A 216 -9.04 9.60 -35.87
C VAL A 216 -7.78 8.74 -35.81
N THR A 217 -6.95 8.74 -36.84
CA THR A 217 -5.66 8.02 -36.86
C THR A 217 -4.75 8.47 -35.71
N ASP A 218 -4.62 9.78 -35.50
CA ASP A 218 -3.78 10.31 -34.43
C ASP A 218 -4.33 9.98 -33.05
N SER A 219 -5.66 9.93 -32.90
CA SER A 219 -6.30 9.49 -31.65
C SER A 219 -6.02 8.02 -31.33
N TYR A 220 -6.04 7.12 -32.33
CA TYR A 220 -5.67 5.72 -32.14
C TYR A 220 -4.18 5.57 -31.80
N LYS A 221 -3.29 6.30 -32.49
CA LYS A 221 -1.85 6.32 -32.14
C LYS A 221 -1.63 6.83 -30.72
N TYR A 222 -2.39 7.83 -30.28
CA TYR A 222 -2.32 8.36 -28.91
C TYR A 222 -2.82 7.35 -27.87
N ALA A 223 -3.95 6.68 -28.12
CA ALA A 223 -4.47 5.63 -27.25
C ALA A 223 -3.50 4.44 -27.16
N TRP A 224 -2.91 4.05 -28.30
CA TRP A 224 -1.91 3.00 -28.36
C TRP A 224 -0.65 3.34 -27.54
N ARG A 225 -0.08 4.54 -27.71
CA ARG A 225 1.13 4.95 -26.96
C ARG A 225 0.96 4.91 -25.45
N ASN A 226 -0.26 5.16 -24.95
CA ASN A 226 -0.54 5.20 -23.52
C ASN A 226 -1.03 3.85 -22.98
N PHE A 227 -1.96 3.18 -23.68
CA PHE A 227 -2.71 2.05 -23.15
C PHE A 227 -2.60 0.76 -23.99
N GLY A 228 -1.91 0.79 -25.13
CA GLY A 228 -1.75 -0.40 -25.99
C GLY A 228 -0.82 -1.48 -25.44
N ARG A 229 -0.25 -1.29 -24.24
CA ARG A 229 0.55 -2.29 -23.51
C ARG A 229 -0.29 -3.13 -22.54
N ASP A 230 -1.53 -2.70 -22.29
CA ASP A 230 -2.40 -3.37 -21.34
C ASP A 230 -2.80 -4.76 -21.83
N ILE A 231 -3.01 -5.68 -20.89
CA ILE A 231 -3.47 -7.03 -21.22
C ILE A 231 -4.84 -7.01 -21.93
N GLU A 232 -5.72 -6.06 -21.59
CA GLU A 232 -7.06 -5.93 -22.18
C GLU A 232 -7.09 -5.06 -23.45
N SER A 233 -5.94 -4.61 -23.98
CA SER A 233 -5.90 -3.62 -25.08
C SER A 233 -6.36 -4.14 -26.44
N GLY A 234 -6.57 -5.44 -26.62
CA GLY A 234 -6.95 -6.08 -27.88
C GLY A 234 -8.03 -5.35 -28.69
N PRO A 235 -9.17 -4.96 -28.08
CA PRO A 235 -10.22 -4.23 -28.78
C PRO A 235 -9.79 -2.88 -29.37
N ILE A 236 -8.77 -2.21 -28.79
CA ILE A 236 -8.25 -0.95 -29.35
C ILE A 236 -7.56 -1.22 -30.68
N TYR A 237 -6.75 -2.28 -30.76
CA TYR A 237 -6.08 -2.68 -31.99
C TYR A 237 -7.06 -3.19 -33.04
N SER A 238 -8.02 -4.03 -32.64
CA SER A 238 -9.08 -4.51 -33.54
C SER A 238 -9.89 -3.35 -34.13
N ASN A 239 -10.32 -2.39 -33.30
CA ASN A 239 -11.04 -1.20 -33.78
C ASN A 239 -10.19 -0.35 -34.72
N TYR A 240 -8.89 -0.23 -34.46
CA TYR A 240 -7.99 0.53 -35.33
C TYR A 240 -7.78 -0.17 -36.68
N LEU A 241 -7.59 -1.50 -36.68
CA LEU A 241 -7.51 -2.31 -37.91
C LEU A 241 -8.80 -2.21 -38.72
N THR A 242 -9.97 -2.33 -38.08
CA THR A 242 -11.26 -2.17 -38.74
C THR A 242 -11.41 -0.77 -39.34
N PHE A 243 -11.02 0.27 -38.61
CA PHE A 243 -11.06 1.65 -39.10
C PHE A 243 -10.19 1.83 -40.36
N VAL A 244 -8.94 1.37 -40.33
CA VAL A 244 -8.05 1.50 -41.49
C VAL A 244 -8.55 0.68 -42.68
N LYS A 245 -9.14 -0.51 -42.46
CA LYS A 245 -9.78 -1.32 -43.52
C LYS A 245 -11.02 -0.65 -44.13
N MET A 246 -11.73 0.20 -43.37
CA MET A 246 -12.92 0.91 -43.85
C MET A 246 -12.61 2.09 -44.76
N ILE A 247 -11.36 2.60 -44.74
CA ILE A 247 -10.92 3.69 -45.63
C ILE A 247 -10.91 3.15 -47.07
N LYS A 248 -11.60 3.84 -47.97
CA LYS A 248 -11.61 3.49 -49.40
C LYS A 248 -10.50 4.30 -50.09
N PRO A 249 -9.47 3.67 -50.67
CA PRO A 249 -8.42 4.40 -51.38
C PRO A 249 -8.96 4.93 -52.71
N ASP A 250 -8.70 6.21 -53.01
CA ASP A 250 -9.10 6.84 -54.27
C ASP A 250 -8.05 6.59 -55.38
N SER A 251 -6.81 6.26 -54.98
CA SER A 251 -5.67 5.99 -55.87
C SER A 251 -4.93 4.71 -55.52
N ASP A 252 -4.21 4.14 -56.50
CA ASP A 252 -3.35 2.97 -56.28
C ASP A 252 -2.23 3.26 -55.26
N GLU A 253 -1.71 4.49 -55.21
CA GLU A 253 -0.73 4.92 -54.19
C GLU A 253 -1.32 4.91 -52.77
N GLU A 254 -2.56 5.33 -52.61
CA GLU A 254 -3.26 5.26 -51.33
C GLU A 254 -3.55 3.83 -50.91
N ARG A 255 -3.87 2.95 -51.87
CA ARG A 255 -4.01 1.52 -51.60
C ARG A 255 -2.71 0.94 -51.06
N ILE A 256 -1.56 1.28 -51.66
CA ILE A 256 -0.24 0.84 -51.18
C ILE A 256 0.02 1.39 -49.76
N ARG A 257 -0.21 2.68 -49.52
CA ARG A 257 -0.05 3.29 -48.18
C ARG A 257 -0.95 2.64 -47.12
N GLN A 258 -2.18 2.30 -47.48
CA GLN A 258 -3.12 1.61 -46.60
C GLN A 258 -2.62 0.21 -46.24
N VAL A 259 -2.17 -0.57 -47.22
CA VAL A 259 -1.58 -1.91 -47.02
C VAL A 259 -0.36 -1.84 -46.11
N GLU A 260 0.56 -0.91 -46.33
CA GLU A 260 1.72 -0.70 -45.45
C GLU A 260 1.31 -0.31 -44.03
N SER A 261 0.31 0.58 -43.89
CA SER A 261 -0.20 0.99 -42.59
C SER A 261 -0.81 -0.19 -41.83
N LEU A 262 -1.64 -1.00 -42.50
CA LEU A 262 -2.22 -2.23 -41.93
C LEU A 262 -1.13 -3.21 -41.50
N ARG A 263 -0.13 -3.45 -42.36
CA ARG A 263 1.00 -4.33 -42.06
C ARG A 263 1.77 -3.85 -40.83
N ARG A 264 2.07 -2.55 -40.72
CA ARG A 264 2.71 -1.96 -39.52
C ARG A 264 1.86 -2.17 -38.25
N ILE A 265 0.53 -2.02 -38.34
CA ILE A 265 -0.35 -2.22 -37.18
C ILE A 265 -0.35 -3.69 -36.77
N TYR A 266 -0.48 -4.63 -37.72
CA TYR A 266 -0.41 -6.06 -37.45
C TYR A 266 0.90 -6.46 -36.78
N HIS A 267 2.05 -6.08 -37.35
CA HIS A 267 3.37 -6.45 -36.83
C HIS A 267 3.58 -6.02 -35.38
N ASN A 268 3.10 -4.84 -35.02
CA ASN A 268 3.18 -4.38 -33.64
C ASN A 268 2.17 -5.07 -32.71
N SER A 269 0.97 -5.37 -33.21
CA SER A 269 -0.09 -6.02 -32.43
C SER A 269 0.29 -7.44 -32.04
N ILE A 270 0.83 -8.23 -32.99
CA ILE A 270 1.21 -9.63 -32.77
C ILE A 270 2.41 -9.76 -31.82
N SER A 271 3.23 -8.72 -31.70
CA SER A 271 4.38 -8.69 -30.78
C SER A 271 4.01 -8.28 -29.36
N THR A 272 2.76 -7.88 -29.11
CA THR A 272 2.31 -7.34 -27.83
C THR A 272 1.47 -8.38 -27.07
N PRO A 273 1.80 -8.71 -25.80
CA PRO A 273 1.03 -9.69 -25.02
C PRO A 273 -0.32 -9.14 -24.55
N MET A 274 -1.37 -9.34 -25.34
CA MET A 274 -2.71 -8.82 -25.07
C MET A 274 -3.82 -9.82 -25.42
N THR A 275 -5.04 -9.51 -25.00
CA THR A 275 -6.27 -10.17 -25.47
C THR A 275 -6.38 -10.06 -26.99
N HIS A 276 -7.04 -11.03 -27.64
CA HIS A 276 -7.20 -11.10 -29.09
C HIS A 276 -5.92 -11.31 -29.92
N VAL A 277 -4.74 -11.52 -29.31
CA VAL A 277 -3.49 -11.76 -30.06
C VAL A 277 -3.61 -12.93 -31.06
N GLU A 278 -4.31 -14.00 -30.70
CA GLU A 278 -4.56 -15.16 -31.58
C GLU A 278 -5.52 -14.82 -32.73
N MET A 279 -6.54 -13.99 -32.46
CA MET A 279 -7.48 -13.50 -33.48
C MET A 279 -6.77 -12.60 -34.48
N ILE A 280 -5.98 -11.64 -34.00
CA ILE A 280 -5.21 -10.71 -34.84
C ILE A 280 -4.18 -11.46 -35.70
N TRP A 281 -3.54 -12.50 -35.16
CA TRP A 281 -2.64 -13.37 -35.94
C TRP A 281 -3.38 -14.08 -37.08
N ARG A 282 -4.58 -14.62 -36.82
CA ARG A 282 -5.42 -15.22 -37.87
C ARG A 282 -5.78 -14.20 -38.94
N ASP A 283 -6.26 -13.02 -38.55
CA ASP A 283 -6.63 -11.95 -39.47
C ASP A 283 -5.43 -11.44 -40.29
N PHE A 284 -4.22 -11.47 -39.71
CA PHE A 284 -2.97 -11.15 -40.40
C PHE A 284 -2.60 -12.23 -41.43
N THR A 285 -2.72 -13.52 -41.08
CA THR A 285 -2.46 -14.61 -42.03
C THR A 285 -3.41 -14.59 -43.22
N GLU A 286 -4.67 -14.21 -43.00
CA GLU A 286 -5.65 -14.05 -44.08
C GLU A 286 -5.36 -12.79 -44.92
N PHE A 287 -4.94 -11.70 -44.28
CA PHE A 287 -4.58 -10.46 -44.96
C PHE A 287 -3.37 -10.62 -45.90
N GLU A 288 -2.29 -11.27 -45.46
CA GLU A 288 -1.10 -11.49 -46.30
C GLU A 288 -1.40 -12.46 -47.46
N LYS A 289 -2.28 -13.46 -47.26
CA LYS A 289 -2.79 -14.35 -48.33
C LYS A 289 -3.54 -13.64 -49.46
N GLN A 290 -4.06 -12.45 -49.18
CA GLN A 290 -4.81 -11.65 -50.14
C GLN A 290 -3.91 -10.66 -50.88
N GLN A 291 -2.61 -10.55 -50.54
CA GLN A 291 -1.71 -9.58 -51.17
C GLN A 291 -1.03 -10.16 -52.42
N PRO A 292 -1.00 -9.43 -53.54
CA PRO A 292 -0.53 -9.96 -54.83
C PRO A 292 1.00 -10.13 -54.97
N ASP A 293 1.82 -9.47 -54.14
CA ASP A 293 3.26 -9.24 -54.44
C ASP A 293 4.27 -9.67 -53.34
N THR A 294 3.87 -10.51 -52.38
CA THR A 294 4.76 -10.91 -51.27
C THR A 294 4.93 -12.41 -51.15
N THR A 295 6.17 -12.88 -50.91
CA THR A 295 6.43 -14.25 -50.43
C THR A 295 5.80 -14.42 -49.05
N GLU A 296 4.52 -14.79 -49.03
CA GLU A 296 3.69 -14.95 -47.83
C GLU A 296 4.41 -15.79 -46.76
N GLU A 297 5.03 -16.90 -47.18
CA GLU A 297 5.74 -17.82 -46.30
C GLU A 297 6.92 -17.15 -45.57
N GLY A 298 7.64 -16.25 -46.25
CA GLY A 298 8.79 -15.55 -45.68
C GLY A 298 8.38 -14.58 -44.57
N ILE A 299 7.35 -13.77 -44.82
CA ILE A 299 6.84 -12.79 -43.84
C ILE A 299 6.20 -13.54 -42.67
N LEU A 300 5.36 -14.55 -42.92
CA LEU A 300 4.72 -15.32 -41.86
C LEU A 300 5.75 -16.05 -40.99
N HIS A 301 6.83 -16.58 -41.58
CA HIS A 301 7.91 -17.21 -40.84
C HIS A 301 8.65 -16.22 -39.93
N GLU A 302 8.96 -15.01 -40.42
CA GLU A 302 9.62 -13.96 -39.64
C GLU A 302 8.81 -13.59 -38.37
N TYR A 303 7.50 -13.44 -38.52
CA TYR A 303 6.62 -12.97 -37.45
C TYR A 303 6.02 -14.08 -36.56
N SER A 304 6.13 -15.35 -36.96
CA SER A 304 5.67 -16.50 -36.17
C SER A 304 6.33 -16.58 -34.79
N ARG A 305 7.64 -16.29 -34.70
CA ARG A 305 8.38 -16.30 -33.44
C ARG A 305 7.96 -15.17 -32.48
N PRO A 306 7.94 -13.88 -32.89
CA PRO A 306 7.38 -12.79 -32.08
C PRO A 306 5.96 -13.07 -31.58
N TYR A 307 5.08 -13.57 -32.46
CA TYR A 307 3.72 -13.95 -32.10
C TYR A 307 3.69 -15.04 -31.02
N THR A 308 4.43 -16.13 -31.22
CA THR A 308 4.46 -17.24 -30.27
C THR A 308 4.99 -16.78 -28.91
N HIS A 309 6.01 -15.91 -28.90
CA HIS A 309 6.54 -15.31 -27.67
C HIS A 309 5.50 -14.43 -26.97
N ALA A 310 4.85 -13.52 -27.69
CA ALA A 310 3.80 -12.65 -27.15
C ALA A 310 2.61 -13.44 -26.59
N ARG A 311 2.17 -14.50 -27.30
CA ARG A 311 1.11 -15.40 -26.86
C ARG A 311 1.47 -16.14 -25.58
N MET A 312 2.71 -16.65 -25.48
CA MET A 312 3.18 -17.31 -24.25
C MET A 312 3.20 -16.32 -23.07
N ARG A 313 3.72 -15.10 -23.27
CA ARG A 313 3.74 -14.07 -22.23
C ARG A 313 2.35 -13.61 -21.81
N TYR A 314 1.41 -13.55 -22.74
CA TYR A 314 0.02 -13.25 -22.44
C TYR A 314 -0.56 -14.31 -21.48
N ARG A 315 -0.35 -15.61 -21.76
CA ARG A 315 -0.83 -16.70 -20.90
C ARG A 315 -0.21 -16.67 -19.51
N GLU A 316 1.10 -16.40 -19.40
CA GLU A 316 1.78 -16.24 -18.11
C GLU A 316 1.22 -15.05 -17.32
N ARG A 317 1.05 -13.89 -17.95
CA ARG A 317 0.46 -12.69 -17.33
C ARG A 317 -0.98 -12.94 -16.88
N MET A 318 -1.79 -13.62 -17.70
CA MET A 318 -3.18 -13.96 -17.35
C MET A 318 -3.25 -14.84 -16.10
N LYS A 319 -2.39 -15.85 -15.97
CA LYS A 319 -2.34 -16.72 -14.78
C LYS A 319 -2.08 -15.96 -13.48
N ILE A 320 -1.27 -14.90 -13.54
CA ILE A 320 -1.03 -14.02 -12.39
C ILE A 320 -2.25 -13.12 -12.15
N MET A 321 -2.81 -12.55 -13.21
CA MET A 321 -3.98 -11.67 -13.16
C MET A 321 -5.26 -12.36 -12.68
N GLU A 322 -5.40 -13.67 -12.86
CA GLU A 322 -6.55 -14.44 -12.34
C GLU A 322 -6.69 -14.33 -10.80
N GLN A 323 -5.59 -14.06 -10.09
CA GLN A 323 -5.59 -13.86 -8.64
C GLN A 323 -5.94 -12.43 -8.23
N ILE A 324 -6.04 -11.52 -9.20
CA ILE A 324 -6.27 -10.10 -8.98
C ILE A 324 -7.69 -9.78 -9.41
N ASP A 325 -8.51 -9.30 -8.47
CA ASP A 325 -9.80 -8.75 -8.84
C ASP A 325 -9.64 -7.35 -9.45
N VAL A 326 -9.91 -7.25 -10.75
CA VAL A 326 -9.83 -6.04 -11.57
C VAL A 326 -11.22 -5.39 -11.76
N LYS A 327 -12.30 -6.05 -11.29
CA LYS A 327 -13.69 -5.64 -11.53
C LYS A 327 -14.28 -4.87 -10.34
N SER A 328 -13.82 -5.14 -9.13
CA SER A 328 -14.30 -4.48 -7.92
C SER A 328 -13.78 -3.04 -7.75
N LEU A 329 -14.56 -2.25 -7.03
CA LEU A 329 -14.11 -0.94 -6.56
C LEU A 329 -13.04 -1.09 -5.46
N PRO A 330 -12.04 -0.19 -5.41
CA PRO A 330 -11.03 -0.22 -4.36
C PRO A 330 -11.62 -0.08 -2.96
N VAL A 331 -11.32 -1.00 -2.07
CA VAL A 331 -11.81 -0.99 -0.68
C VAL A 331 -10.82 -0.26 0.22
N ALA A 332 -11.33 0.46 1.23
CA ALA A 332 -10.49 1.02 2.29
C ALA A 332 -9.84 -0.10 3.12
N LEU A 333 -8.68 0.16 3.73
CA LEU A 333 -7.92 -0.81 4.52
C LEU A 333 -8.77 -1.48 5.62
N LYS A 334 -9.22 -2.73 5.40
CA LYS A 334 -9.90 -3.57 6.39
C LYS A 334 -9.05 -4.77 6.80
N ASN A 335 -7.93 -5.01 6.13
CA ASN A 335 -7.04 -6.17 6.28
C ASN A 335 -7.80 -7.50 6.12
N THR A 336 -8.68 -7.57 5.13
CA THR A 336 -9.36 -8.83 4.77
C THR A 336 -8.38 -9.77 4.05
N ILE A 337 -8.73 -11.06 4.00
CA ILE A 337 -7.92 -12.07 3.28
C ILE A 337 -7.86 -11.77 1.77
N GLU A 338 -8.97 -11.28 1.21
CA GLU A 338 -9.09 -10.88 -0.19
C GLU A 338 -8.14 -9.71 -0.51
N GLU A 339 -8.09 -8.70 0.36
CA GLU A 339 -7.19 -7.55 0.23
C GLU A 339 -5.71 -7.94 0.24
N VAL A 340 -5.32 -8.85 1.14
CA VAL A 340 -3.94 -9.36 1.23
C VAL A 340 -3.58 -10.16 -0.02
N THR A 341 -4.50 -11.00 -0.50
CA THR A 341 -4.34 -11.76 -1.75
C THR A 341 -4.17 -10.82 -2.94
N GLN A 342 -5.01 -9.77 -3.04
CA GLN A 342 -4.93 -8.77 -4.11
C GLN A 342 -3.58 -8.03 -4.06
N LEU A 343 -3.11 -7.62 -2.87
CA LEU A 343 -1.79 -6.99 -2.70
C LEU A 343 -0.65 -7.91 -3.12
N GLN A 344 -0.74 -9.20 -2.76
CA GLN A 344 0.26 -10.19 -3.15
C GLN A 344 0.28 -10.39 -4.67
N GLY A 345 -0.88 -10.53 -5.31
CA GLY A 345 -1.00 -10.66 -6.76
C GLY A 345 -0.35 -9.48 -7.50
N TRP A 346 -0.63 -8.24 -7.08
CA TRP A 346 0.03 -7.05 -7.66
C TRP A 346 1.55 -7.06 -7.47
N LYS A 347 2.05 -7.46 -6.29
CA LYS A 347 3.49 -7.56 -6.03
C LYS A 347 4.15 -8.64 -6.88
N GLU A 348 3.49 -9.78 -7.07
CA GLU A 348 3.97 -10.86 -7.93
C GLU A 348 4.03 -10.42 -9.40
N LEU A 349 3.01 -9.70 -9.88
CA LEU A 349 3.02 -9.13 -11.23
C LEU A 349 4.16 -8.12 -11.42
N ILE A 350 4.38 -7.22 -10.46
CA ILE A 350 5.51 -6.27 -10.52
C ILE A 350 6.86 -7.00 -10.50
N LYS A 351 6.98 -8.07 -9.71
CA LYS A 351 8.19 -8.90 -9.67
C LYS A 351 8.40 -9.59 -11.01
N TYR A 352 7.34 -10.12 -11.63
CA TYR A 352 7.37 -10.73 -12.95
C TYR A 352 7.80 -9.74 -14.03
N GLU A 353 7.26 -8.52 -14.09
CA GLU A 353 7.69 -7.54 -15.10
C GLU A 353 9.16 -7.10 -14.90
N LYS A 354 9.65 -7.09 -13.65
CA LYS A 354 11.06 -6.81 -13.34
C LYS A 354 12.03 -7.87 -13.85
N THR A 355 11.60 -9.11 -14.10
CA THR A 355 12.47 -10.14 -14.71
C THR A 355 12.66 -9.93 -16.21
N ASN A 356 11.98 -8.94 -16.81
CA ASN A 356 12.01 -8.63 -18.23
C ASN A 356 11.68 -9.85 -19.13
N PRO A 357 10.50 -10.45 -18.99
CA PRO A 357 10.13 -11.68 -19.72
C PRO A 357 10.13 -11.50 -21.25
N LEU A 358 9.95 -10.26 -21.71
CA LEU A 358 9.94 -9.87 -23.12
C LEU A 358 11.32 -9.50 -23.67
N ASN A 359 12.39 -9.55 -22.86
CA ASN A 359 13.74 -9.14 -23.24
C ASN A 359 13.79 -7.75 -23.92
N LEU A 360 13.03 -6.80 -23.37
CA LEU A 360 12.94 -5.44 -23.89
C LEU A 360 14.19 -4.62 -23.54
N ARG A 361 14.41 -3.52 -24.27
CA ARG A 361 15.44 -2.52 -23.93
C ARG A 361 15.06 -1.76 -22.65
N THR A 362 16.05 -1.24 -21.93
CA THR A 362 15.90 -0.55 -20.63
C THR A 362 14.78 0.50 -20.60
N SER A 363 14.69 1.36 -21.61
CA SER A 363 13.63 2.38 -21.71
C SER A 363 12.23 1.77 -21.79
N ARG A 364 12.06 0.69 -22.57
CA ARG A 364 10.75 0.02 -22.71
C ARG A 364 10.35 -0.71 -21.42
N ILE A 365 11.28 -1.41 -20.77
CA ILE A 365 11.02 -2.08 -19.48
C ILE A 365 10.55 -1.05 -18.43
N TYR A 366 11.19 0.11 -18.38
CA TYR A 366 10.77 1.18 -17.48
C TYR A 366 9.31 1.58 -17.68
N HIS A 367 8.87 1.70 -18.94
CA HIS A 367 7.48 2.02 -19.27
C HIS A 367 6.53 0.87 -18.91
N GLU A 368 6.90 -0.40 -19.11
CA GLU A 368 6.09 -1.56 -18.70
C GLU A 368 5.88 -1.59 -17.17
N ILE A 369 6.97 -1.48 -16.40
CA ILE A 369 6.90 -1.51 -14.94
C ILE A 369 6.13 -0.28 -14.41
N SER A 370 6.39 0.92 -14.97
CA SER A 370 5.63 2.13 -14.61
C SER A 370 4.15 1.97 -14.89
N PHE A 371 3.79 1.33 -16.01
CA PHE A 371 2.41 1.08 -16.39
C PHE A 371 1.72 0.16 -15.37
N VAL A 372 2.36 -0.96 -15.00
CA VAL A 372 1.81 -1.89 -13.99
C VAL A 372 1.71 -1.24 -12.61
N LEU A 373 2.68 -0.42 -12.21
CA LEU A 373 2.63 0.34 -10.96
C LEU A 373 1.49 1.36 -10.95
N ASN A 374 1.28 2.08 -12.05
CA ASN A 374 0.15 3.00 -12.17
C ASN A 374 -1.19 2.25 -12.16
N LYS A 375 -1.25 1.06 -12.77
CA LYS A 375 -2.44 0.20 -12.72
C LYS A 375 -2.70 -0.28 -11.28
N SER A 376 -1.71 -0.78 -10.56
CA SER A 376 -1.90 -1.21 -9.17
C SER A 376 -2.34 -0.06 -8.26
N LEU A 377 -1.82 1.16 -8.48
CA LEU A 377 -2.30 2.36 -7.79
C LEU A 377 -3.79 2.62 -8.03
N THR A 378 -4.32 2.41 -9.23
CA THR A 378 -5.75 2.61 -9.47
C THR A 378 -6.65 1.66 -8.70
N TYR A 379 -6.22 0.42 -8.48
CA TYR A 379 -6.99 -0.60 -7.76
C TYR A 379 -6.76 -0.59 -6.25
N MET A 380 -5.59 -0.10 -5.80
CA MET A 380 -5.18 -0.17 -4.40
C MET A 380 -4.70 1.19 -3.86
N TYR A 381 -5.28 2.30 -4.33
CA TYR A 381 -4.84 3.65 -3.93
C TYR A 381 -4.94 3.92 -2.42
N HIS A 382 -5.74 3.17 -1.65
CA HIS A 382 -5.76 3.28 -0.18
C HIS A 382 -4.47 2.77 0.49
N TYR A 383 -3.65 1.98 -0.21
CA TYR A 383 -2.47 1.31 0.33
C TYR A 383 -1.21 2.20 0.24
N PRO A 384 -0.68 2.70 1.38
CA PRO A 384 0.45 3.63 1.36
C PRO A 384 1.73 3.03 0.77
N ASN A 385 1.92 1.73 0.94
CA ASN A 385 3.09 1.01 0.45
C ASN A 385 3.18 1.04 -1.07
N ILE A 386 2.06 0.96 -1.80
CA ILE A 386 2.09 0.96 -3.27
C ILE A 386 2.49 2.35 -3.80
N TRP A 387 2.04 3.43 -3.16
CA TRP A 387 2.50 4.79 -3.46
C TRP A 387 4.00 4.95 -3.24
N ILE A 388 4.51 4.39 -2.14
CA ILE A 388 5.94 4.44 -1.81
C ILE A 388 6.75 3.59 -2.78
N ASP A 389 6.29 2.38 -3.12
CA ASP A 389 6.94 1.48 -4.07
C ASP A 389 7.00 2.12 -5.48
N ALA A 390 5.89 2.70 -5.94
CA ALA A 390 5.84 3.42 -7.21
C ALA A 390 6.79 4.62 -7.22
N THR A 391 6.82 5.39 -6.13
CA THR A 391 7.72 6.55 -6.03
C THR A 391 9.19 6.12 -5.96
N ASN A 392 9.52 5.08 -5.19
CA ASN A 392 10.88 4.54 -5.10
C ASN A 392 11.37 4.06 -6.46
N PHE A 393 10.50 3.44 -7.26
CA PHE A 393 10.82 3.07 -8.64
C PHE A 393 11.18 4.30 -9.49
N GLN A 394 10.40 5.39 -9.39
CA GLN A 394 10.71 6.64 -10.10
C GLN A 394 12.04 7.27 -9.64
N ILE A 395 12.30 7.26 -8.33
CA ILE A 395 13.55 7.78 -7.74
C ILE A 395 14.76 6.96 -8.22
N GLN A 396 14.66 5.64 -8.25
CA GLN A 396 15.73 4.74 -8.73
C GLN A 396 16.10 5.00 -10.19
N ASN A 397 15.14 5.43 -11.01
CA ASN A 397 15.36 5.76 -12.42
C ASN A 397 15.68 7.25 -12.65
N GLY A 398 15.83 8.06 -11.60
CA GLY A 398 16.18 9.48 -11.69
C GLY A 398 15.01 10.44 -11.99
N TYR A 399 13.77 9.95 -12.05
CA TYR A 399 12.59 10.77 -12.35
C TYR A 399 11.98 11.42 -11.10
N PHE A 400 12.74 12.32 -10.48
CA PHE A 400 12.34 13.00 -9.23
C PHE A 400 11.06 13.83 -9.34
N ASN A 401 10.85 14.53 -10.47
CA ASN A 401 9.63 15.34 -10.68
C ASN A 401 8.36 14.49 -10.75
N LEU A 402 8.44 13.31 -11.35
CA LEU A 402 7.31 12.37 -11.39
C LEU A 402 7.00 11.82 -10.00
N ALA A 403 8.04 11.46 -9.24
CA ALA A 403 7.93 11.05 -7.84
C ALA A 403 7.23 12.11 -6.97
N GLU A 404 7.57 13.39 -7.12
CA GLU A 404 6.87 14.47 -6.41
C GLU A 404 5.40 14.56 -6.78
N ASN A 405 5.07 14.46 -8.07
CA ASN A 405 3.69 14.52 -8.53
C ASN A 405 2.86 13.35 -7.98
N ILE A 406 3.43 12.14 -7.92
CA ILE A 406 2.82 10.97 -7.30
C ILE A 406 2.50 11.24 -5.83
N PHE A 407 3.45 11.78 -5.06
CA PHE A 407 3.21 12.14 -3.65
C PHE A 407 2.20 13.28 -3.48
N LYS A 408 2.26 14.32 -4.31
CA LYS A 408 1.29 15.43 -4.29
C LYS A 408 -0.13 14.91 -4.55
N ASN A 409 -0.28 14.00 -5.52
CA ASN A 409 -1.55 13.35 -5.82
C ASN A 409 -2.02 12.50 -4.63
N ALA A 410 -1.15 11.70 -4.03
CA ALA A 410 -1.48 10.90 -2.86
C ALA A 410 -1.94 11.76 -1.67
N LEU A 411 -1.27 12.89 -1.39
CA LEU A 411 -1.65 13.79 -0.30
C LEU A 411 -2.90 14.62 -0.60
N ARG A 412 -3.25 14.82 -1.88
CA ARG A 412 -4.53 15.42 -2.28
C ARG A 412 -5.69 14.48 -1.96
N LEU A 413 -5.51 13.18 -2.16
CA LEU A 413 -6.51 12.15 -1.87
C LEU A 413 -6.56 11.78 -0.39
N PHE A 414 -5.41 11.66 0.25
CA PHE A 414 -5.27 11.28 1.66
C PHE A 414 -4.42 12.28 2.44
N PRO A 415 -4.99 13.44 2.83
CA PRO A 415 -4.27 14.44 3.62
C PRO A 415 -3.77 13.92 4.97
N ASN A 416 -4.48 12.95 5.55
CA ASN A 416 -4.20 12.42 6.88
C ASN A 416 -3.14 11.31 6.90
N LEU A 417 -2.70 10.83 5.73
CA LEU A 417 -1.81 9.68 5.63
C LEU A 417 -0.33 10.11 5.82
N ARG A 418 0.11 10.08 7.07
CA ARG A 418 1.39 10.65 7.52
C ARG A 418 2.61 9.97 6.91
N ILE A 419 2.56 8.66 6.68
CA ILE A 419 3.70 7.90 6.13
C ILE A 419 4.07 8.46 4.75
N ILE A 420 3.08 8.72 3.89
CA ILE A 420 3.30 9.34 2.57
C ILE A 420 3.89 10.74 2.74
N ALA A 421 3.38 11.52 3.67
CA ALA A 421 3.87 12.87 3.91
C ALA A 421 5.34 12.90 4.41
N TYR A 422 5.73 11.97 5.29
CA TYR A 422 7.12 11.82 5.71
C TYR A 422 8.02 11.36 4.57
N SER A 423 7.60 10.37 3.79
CA SER A 423 8.35 9.91 2.60
C SER A 423 8.53 11.04 1.58
N PHE A 424 7.51 11.88 1.40
CA PHE A 424 7.59 13.04 0.52
C PHE A 424 8.55 14.11 1.06
N ALA A 425 8.53 14.39 2.37
CA ALA A 425 9.48 15.30 2.98
C ALA A 425 10.94 14.80 2.85
N ILE A 426 11.17 13.49 3.00
CA ILE A 426 12.48 12.86 2.78
C ILE A 426 12.92 13.00 1.32
N LEU A 427 12.00 12.87 0.35
CA LEU A 427 12.31 13.09 -1.07
C LEU A 427 12.76 14.54 -1.34
N LEU A 428 12.03 15.52 -0.79
CA LEU A 428 12.38 16.93 -0.97
C LEU A 428 13.69 17.29 -0.29
N GLU A 429 13.97 16.69 0.87
CA GLU A 429 15.25 16.81 1.54
C GLU A 429 16.41 16.27 0.68
N LYS A 430 16.23 15.10 0.03
CA LYS A 430 17.21 14.57 -0.94
C LYS A 430 17.46 15.53 -2.11
N GLN A 431 16.45 16.28 -2.52
CA GLN A 431 16.57 17.29 -3.57
C GLN A 431 17.01 18.66 -3.04
N THR A 432 17.38 18.79 -1.77
CA THR A 432 17.75 20.06 -1.10
C THR A 432 16.64 21.14 -1.07
N LYS A 433 15.39 20.78 -1.38
CA LYS A 433 14.20 21.65 -1.31
C LYS A 433 13.68 21.80 0.13
N LEU A 434 14.52 22.34 1.01
CA LEU A 434 14.28 22.34 2.46
C LEU A 434 13.05 23.15 2.90
N ASN A 435 12.76 24.26 2.21
CA ASN A 435 11.61 25.12 2.54
C ASN A 435 10.27 24.42 2.27
N GLU A 436 10.17 23.67 1.17
CA GLU A 436 8.99 22.86 0.85
C GLU A 436 8.82 21.71 1.84
N ALA A 437 9.92 21.05 2.23
CA ALA A 437 9.89 20.02 3.27
C ALA A 437 9.36 20.56 4.61
N ILE A 438 9.80 21.76 5.03
CA ILE A 438 9.26 22.44 6.22
C ILE A 438 7.76 22.69 6.07
N ALA A 439 7.31 23.15 4.90
CA ALA A 439 5.89 23.42 4.66
C ALA A 439 5.03 22.14 4.83
N ILE A 440 5.53 20.99 4.37
CA ILE A 440 4.86 19.69 4.55
C ILE A 440 4.83 19.29 6.01
N TYR A 441 5.94 19.35 6.74
CA TYR A 441 5.95 19.05 8.17
C TYR A 441 5.00 19.96 8.95
N ASN A 442 4.99 21.26 8.65
CA ASN A 442 4.05 22.20 9.27
C ASN A 442 2.59 21.86 8.93
N LYS A 443 2.30 21.42 7.71
CA LYS A 443 0.96 20.97 7.31
C LYS A 443 0.54 19.73 8.10
N ILE A 444 1.42 18.74 8.26
CA ILE A 444 1.16 17.54 9.07
C ILE A 444 0.87 17.92 10.53
N LEU A 445 1.72 18.79 11.11
CA LEU A 445 1.58 19.24 12.48
C LEU A 445 0.32 20.10 12.72
N LYS A 446 -0.18 20.81 11.69
CA LYS A 446 -1.45 21.55 11.77
C LYS A 446 -2.66 20.62 11.79
N ILE A 447 -2.63 19.53 11.02
CA ILE A 447 -3.75 18.57 10.95
C ILE A 447 -3.87 17.82 12.28
N GLU A 448 -2.79 17.24 12.77
CA GLU A 448 -2.77 16.55 14.05
C GLU A 448 -1.36 16.55 14.65
N LYS A 449 -1.20 17.23 15.78
CA LYS A 449 0.08 17.30 16.51
C LYS A 449 0.35 15.98 17.21
N THR A 450 0.93 15.02 16.49
CA THR A 450 1.36 13.75 17.08
C THR A 450 2.80 13.80 17.55
N SER A 451 3.09 13.06 18.64
CA SER A 451 4.45 13.00 19.21
C SER A 451 5.47 12.47 18.19
N LEU A 452 5.10 11.50 17.36
CA LEU A 452 5.96 10.99 16.29
C LEU A 452 6.22 12.04 15.20
N GLY A 453 5.22 12.82 14.80
CA GLY A 453 5.41 13.88 13.80
C GLY A 453 6.36 14.97 14.27
N ILE A 454 6.32 15.30 15.56
CA ILE A 454 7.26 16.23 16.18
C ILE A 454 8.67 15.64 16.22
N VAL A 455 8.83 14.37 16.62
CA VAL A 455 10.14 13.70 16.60
C VAL A 455 10.74 13.73 15.19
N GLN A 456 9.95 13.40 14.17
CA GLN A 456 10.40 13.45 12.77
C GLN A 456 10.77 14.86 12.32
N TYR A 457 9.99 15.88 12.70
CA TYR A 457 10.29 17.27 12.38
C TYR A 457 11.57 17.75 13.09
N ILE A 458 11.75 17.45 14.39
CA ILE A 458 12.96 17.80 15.15
C ILE A 458 14.18 17.11 14.54
N ALA A 459 14.06 15.84 14.15
CA ALA A 459 15.11 15.08 13.46
C ALA A 459 15.54 15.77 12.16
N PHE A 460 14.55 16.13 11.32
CA PHE A 460 14.76 16.87 10.07
C PHE A 460 15.43 18.22 10.32
N VAL A 461 14.96 18.99 11.31
CA VAL A 461 15.55 20.32 11.61
C VAL A 461 16.98 20.18 12.10
N ARG A 462 17.27 19.17 12.94
CA ARG A 462 18.62 18.91 13.44
C ARG A 462 19.60 18.50 12.36
N ARG A 463 19.14 17.72 11.37
CA ARG A 463 19.96 17.25 10.25
C ARG A 463 20.33 18.38 9.28
N ASN A 464 19.40 19.32 9.03
CA ASN A 464 19.60 20.35 8.00
C ASN A 464 19.96 21.76 8.53
N PHE A 465 19.58 22.12 9.75
CA PHE A 465 19.72 23.51 10.25
C PHE A 465 20.50 23.65 11.56
N GLY A 466 21.07 22.54 12.05
CA GLY A 466 21.93 22.56 13.24
C GLY A 466 21.22 22.79 14.57
N ILE A 467 22.03 22.89 15.63
CA ILE A 467 21.60 22.74 17.04
C ILE A 467 20.66 23.86 17.50
N ASN A 468 21.01 25.12 17.18
CA ASN A 468 20.29 26.29 17.70
C ASN A 468 18.84 26.35 17.18
N ARG A 469 18.63 26.02 15.89
CA ARG A 469 17.29 25.99 15.30
C ARG A 469 16.47 24.83 15.86
N THR A 470 17.10 23.67 16.11
CA THR A 470 16.45 22.52 16.77
C THR A 470 15.95 22.88 18.15
N ARG A 471 16.77 23.52 18.99
CA ARG A 471 16.37 23.94 20.34
C ARG A 471 15.20 24.94 20.30
N LYS A 472 15.26 25.93 19.41
CA LYS A 472 14.16 26.90 19.21
C LYS A 472 12.87 26.18 18.76
N ALA A 473 12.97 25.24 17.82
CA ALA A 473 11.83 24.46 17.34
C ALA A 473 11.24 23.60 18.46
N PHE A 474 12.08 22.93 19.25
CA PHE A 474 11.64 22.14 20.41
C PHE A 474 10.90 23.01 21.43
N LEU A 475 11.46 24.16 21.82
CA LEU A 475 10.84 25.08 22.77
C LEU A 475 9.48 25.59 22.28
N LYS A 476 9.34 25.87 20.98
CA LYS A 476 8.07 26.27 20.36
C LYS A 476 7.02 25.15 20.34
N LEU A 477 7.45 23.89 20.28
CA LEU A 477 6.54 22.73 20.19
C LEU A 477 6.10 22.22 21.57
N ILE A 478 6.90 22.42 22.61
CA ILE A 478 6.55 22.03 23.98
C ILE A 478 5.62 23.00 24.71
N SER A 479 5.46 24.24 24.20
CA SER A 479 4.51 25.21 24.75
C SER A 479 3.06 24.78 24.53
N ASP A 480 2.81 23.84 23.62
CA ASP A 480 1.48 23.29 23.35
C ASP A 480 1.15 22.14 24.33
N GLN A 481 0.00 22.21 25.01
CA GLN A 481 -0.25 21.52 26.29
C GLN A 481 -0.48 19.99 26.27
N ASN A 482 -0.26 19.23 25.19
CA ASN A 482 -0.60 17.79 25.18
C ASN A 482 0.39 16.91 24.39
N MET A 483 1.62 16.76 24.90
CA MET A 483 2.70 15.98 24.27
C MET A 483 3.00 14.70 25.04
N SER A 484 3.59 13.69 24.38
CA SER A 484 4.10 12.51 25.05
C SER A 484 5.55 12.71 25.53
N TYR A 485 5.98 11.92 26.51
CA TYR A 485 7.35 11.92 27.02
C TYR A 485 8.40 11.58 25.94
N HIS A 486 8.02 10.84 24.90
CA HIS A 486 8.89 10.42 23.79
C HIS A 486 9.63 11.58 23.12
N VAL A 487 8.98 12.74 22.98
CA VAL A 487 9.60 13.94 22.36
C VAL A 487 10.76 14.46 23.22
N TYR A 488 10.60 14.45 24.55
CA TYR A 488 11.64 14.89 25.47
C TYR A 488 12.81 13.91 25.48
N LEU A 489 12.53 12.60 25.49
CA LEU A 489 13.58 11.58 25.43
C LEU A 489 14.39 11.65 24.13
N TYR A 490 13.72 11.86 23.00
CA TYR A 490 14.40 12.06 21.73
C TYR A 490 15.34 13.29 21.77
N MET A 491 14.88 14.40 22.36
CA MET A 491 15.72 15.58 22.53
C MET A 491 16.91 15.34 23.49
N VAL A 492 16.71 14.56 24.57
CA VAL A 492 17.79 14.13 25.48
C VAL A 492 18.84 13.32 24.74
N GLN A 493 18.42 12.36 23.90
CA GLN A 493 19.32 11.55 23.08
C GLN A 493 20.10 12.40 22.07
N ILE A 494 19.46 13.37 21.41
CA ILE A 494 20.15 14.31 20.52
C ILE A 494 21.21 15.11 21.29
N GLU A 495 20.84 15.69 22.43
CA GLU A 495 21.77 16.54 23.19
C GLU A 495 22.93 15.75 23.79
N ALA A 496 22.68 14.54 24.29
CA ALA A 496 23.70 13.69 24.89
C ALA A 496 24.60 13.02 23.85
N ASN A 497 24.01 12.36 22.84
CA ASN A 497 24.76 11.51 21.92
C ASN A 497 25.35 12.31 20.75
N LEU A 498 24.58 13.23 20.17
CA LEU A 498 25.01 13.99 18.98
C LEU A 498 25.72 15.28 19.36
N ASN A 499 25.17 16.06 20.29
CA ASN A 499 25.74 17.36 20.67
C ASN A 499 26.77 17.25 21.80
N LYS A 500 26.94 16.08 22.41
CA LYS A 500 27.83 15.80 23.55
C LYS A 500 27.63 16.77 24.73
N ASN A 501 26.43 17.34 24.88
CA ASN A 501 26.10 18.32 25.90
C ASN A 501 25.26 17.68 27.01
N LEU A 502 25.95 17.06 27.97
CA LEU A 502 25.33 16.39 29.11
C LEU A 502 24.54 17.35 30.02
N GLY A 503 24.96 18.61 30.13
CA GLY A 503 24.27 19.63 30.92
C GLY A 503 22.88 19.95 30.35
N ALA A 504 22.81 20.16 29.03
CA ALA A 504 21.54 20.38 28.33
C ALA A 504 20.63 19.14 28.41
N ALA A 505 21.17 17.95 28.17
CA ALA A 505 20.43 16.69 28.27
C ALA A 505 19.79 16.51 29.67
N LYS A 506 20.56 16.73 30.75
CA LYS A 506 20.07 16.67 32.13
C LYS A 506 18.96 17.69 32.41
N ARG A 507 19.04 18.91 31.86
CA ARG A 507 17.99 19.93 32.01
C ARG A 507 16.69 19.51 31.32
N VAL A 508 16.77 19.01 30.09
CA VAL A 508 15.58 18.53 29.34
C VAL A 508 14.93 17.35 30.06
N LEU A 509 15.73 16.39 30.55
CA LEU A 509 15.21 15.25 31.30
C LEU A 509 14.57 15.65 32.63
N SER A 510 15.15 16.63 33.34
CA SER A 510 14.57 17.18 34.58
C SER A 510 13.22 17.87 34.32
N LEU A 511 13.08 18.55 33.18
CA LEU A 511 11.79 19.13 32.76
C LEU A 511 10.75 18.03 32.49
N ALA A 512 11.16 16.94 31.83
CA ALA A 512 10.28 15.81 31.57
C ALA A 512 9.86 15.05 32.85
N LEU A 513 10.78 14.89 33.82
CA LEU A 513 10.48 14.29 35.14
C LEU A 513 9.44 15.08 35.94
N LYS A 514 9.44 16.42 35.82
CA LYS A 514 8.39 17.25 36.44
C LYS A 514 7.03 17.05 35.77
N LYS A 515 7.00 16.80 34.47
CA LYS A 515 5.76 16.70 33.68
C LYS A 515 5.15 15.29 33.69
N TYR A 516 5.97 14.24 33.76
CA TYR A 516 5.51 12.84 33.74
C TYR A 516 6.01 12.03 34.96
N PRO A 517 5.68 12.44 36.20
CA PRO A 517 6.16 11.76 37.40
C PRO A 517 5.56 10.35 37.58
N GLN A 518 4.40 10.06 36.99
CA GLN A 518 3.68 8.80 37.15
C GLN A 518 3.89 7.80 35.99
N SER A 519 4.57 8.19 34.91
CA SER A 519 4.75 7.31 33.75
C SER A 519 5.88 6.32 33.97
N VAL A 520 5.54 5.06 34.23
CA VAL A 520 6.47 3.95 34.48
C VAL A 520 7.50 3.78 33.35
N ASP A 521 7.03 3.70 32.10
CA ASP A 521 7.89 3.49 30.93
C ASP A 521 8.92 4.63 30.77
N PHE A 522 8.48 5.87 30.97
CA PHE A 522 9.37 7.03 30.92
C PHE A 522 10.41 7.00 32.03
N LEU A 523 10.02 6.66 33.25
CA LEU A 523 10.94 6.59 34.40
C LEU A 523 12.01 5.52 34.22
N ILE A 524 11.67 4.36 33.64
CA ILE A 524 12.63 3.31 33.31
C ILE A 524 13.66 3.83 32.30
N GLN A 525 13.20 4.45 31.20
CA GLN A 525 14.08 5.03 30.18
C GLN A 525 14.93 6.19 30.73
N ALA A 526 14.38 6.98 31.65
CA ALA A 526 15.14 8.03 32.34
C ALA A 526 16.23 7.45 33.24
N VAL A 527 15.97 6.33 33.92
CA VAL A 527 16.95 5.61 34.73
C VAL A 527 18.05 5.02 33.85
N GLU A 528 17.72 4.40 32.71
CA GLU A 528 18.70 3.90 31.74
C GLU A 528 19.64 5.01 31.24
N PHE A 529 19.11 6.22 31.01
CA PHE A 529 19.94 7.37 30.66
C PHE A 529 20.88 7.82 31.78
N TYR A 530 20.46 7.76 33.05
CA TYR A 530 21.35 8.09 34.16
C TYR A 530 22.36 6.99 34.47
N ASP A 531 21.99 5.74 34.18
CA ASP A 531 22.84 4.55 34.30
C ASP A 531 24.01 4.63 33.32
N SER A 532 23.76 5.03 32.07
CA SER A 532 24.83 5.29 31.09
C SER A 532 25.79 6.43 31.47
N LEU A 533 25.41 7.27 32.44
CA LEU A 533 26.23 8.35 33.00
C LEU A 533 26.83 8.01 34.37
N ALA A 534 26.64 6.79 34.88
CA ALA A 534 27.08 6.33 36.20
C ALA A 534 26.61 7.24 37.36
N LEU A 535 25.40 7.83 37.26
CA LEU A 535 24.86 8.75 38.28
C LEU A 535 24.01 8.03 39.34
N GLU A 536 24.64 7.12 40.08
CA GLU A 536 24.02 6.20 41.04
C GLU A 536 23.10 6.89 42.08
N LYS A 537 23.56 7.98 42.70
CA LYS A 537 22.80 8.71 43.74
C LYS A 537 21.47 9.23 43.19
N LYS A 538 21.43 9.67 41.93
CA LYS A 538 20.21 10.17 41.28
C LYS A 538 19.28 9.02 40.91
N ILE A 539 19.82 7.93 40.36
CA ILE A 539 19.05 6.73 40.00
C ILE A 539 18.31 6.19 41.23
N ARG A 540 19.02 5.98 42.34
CA ARG A 540 18.44 5.49 43.60
C ARG A 540 17.32 6.39 44.10
N LYS A 541 17.50 7.72 44.03
CA LYS A 541 16.46 8.70 44.43
C LYS A 541 15.21 8.62 43.55
N ILE A 542 15.38 8.54 42.22
CA ILE A 542 14.27 8.44 41.28
C ILE A 542 13.48 7.14 41.51
N LEU A 543 14.17 6.01 41.60
CA LEU A 543 13.54 4.69 41.78
C LEU A 543 12.82 4.59 43.13
N LYS A 544 13.44 5.07 44.23
CA LYS A 544 12.80 5.09 45.54
C LYS A 544 11.51 5.92 45.51
N ASN A 545 11.59 7.16 45.03
CA ASN A 545 10.43 8.06 44.97
C ASN A 545 9.33 7.51 44.06
N ALA A 546 9.68 6.99 42.88
CA ALA A 546 8.72 6.43 41.93
C ALA A 546 7.99 5.19 42.47
N CYS A 547 8.72 4.29 43.16
CA CYS A 547 8.13 3.10 43.78
C CYS A 547 7.22 3.43 44.98
N GLU A 548 7.39 4.59 45.61
CA GLU A 548 6.53 5.07 46.70
C GLU A 548 5.29 5.82 46.18
N GLN A 549 5.43 6.53 45.06
CA GLN A 549 4.34 7.33 44.47
C GLN A 549 3.38 6.53 43.57
N ILE A 550 3.84 5.46 42.93
CA ILE A 550 3.03 4.66 41.99
C ILE A 550 2.45 3.44 42.71
N ALA A 551 1.13 3.28 42.61
CA ALA A 551 0.40 2.18 43.24
C ALA A 551 0.69 0.83 42.55
N PRO A 552 0.66 -0.30 43.29
CA PRO A 552 0.61 -1.63 42.69
C PRO A 552 -0.65 -1.78 41.82
N PRO A 553 -0.60 -2.45 40.63
CA PRO A 553 0.47 -3.32 40.14
C PRO A 553 1.47 -2.65 39.17
N GLU A 554 1.24 -1.39 38.79
CA GLU A 554 2.04 -0.67 37.77
C GLU A 554 3.48 -0.40 38.22
N ASN A 555 3.75 -0.38 39.53
CA ASN A 555 5.09 -0.20 40.07
C ASN A 555 6.01 -1.44 39.97
N TYR A 556 5.50 -2.60 39.54
CA TYR A 556 6.30 -3.84 39.47
C TYR A 556 7.52 -3.74 38.53
N PRO A 557 7.41 -3.21 37.29
CA PRO A 557 8.56 -3.01 36.42
C PRO A 557 9.64 -2.09 37.03
N LEU A 558 9.23 -1.07 37.79
CA LEU A 558 10.15 -0.16 38.49
C LEU A 558 10.88 -0.87 39.64
N LEU A 559 10.15 -1.66 40.44
CA LEU A 559 10.74 -2.46 41.52
C LEU A 559 11.71 -3.51 40.98
N LYS A 560 11.41 -4.11 39.83
CA LYS A 560 12.31 -5.04 39.13
C LYS A 560 13.58 -4.32 38.69
N ARG A 561 13.45 -3.17 38.01
CA ARG A 561 14.61 -2.37 37.59
C ARG A 561 15.42 -1.87 38.80
N TYR A 562 14.77 -1.58 39.92
CA TYR A 562 15.43 -1.18 41.16
C TYR A 562 16.23 -2.32 41.81
N LEU A 563 15.70 -3.54 41.76
CA LEU A 563 16.43 -4.73 42.18
C LEU A 563 17.67 -4.98 41.31
N GLU A 564 17.54 -4.85 39.99
CA GLU A 564 18.66 -4.95 39.03
C GLU A 564 19.73 -3.88 39.33
N PHE A 565 19.33 -2.64 39.57
CA PHE A 565 20.26 -1.56 39.94
C PHE A 565 21.01 -1.82 41.26
N GLU A 566 20.34 -2.26 42.33
CA GLU A 566 21.02 -2.57 43.61
C GLU A 566 21.84 -3.86 43.55
N ARG A 567 21.58 -4.74 42.57
CA ARG A 567 22.47 -5.87 42.28
C ARG A 567 23.77 -5.39 41.64
N ASP A 568 23.67 -4.49 40.67
CA ASP A 568 24.82 -4.04 39.88
C ASP A 568 25.72 -3.06 40.65
N TYR A 569 25.15 -2.13 41.41
CA TYR A 569 25.89 -1.04 42.10
C TYR A 569 25.68 -1.00 43.63
N GLY A 570 24.80 -1.85 44.17
CA GLY A 570 24.38 -1.81 45.56
C GLY A 570 25.06 -2.85 46.44
N ASN A 571 24.38 -3.23 47.52
CA ASN A 571 24.83 -4.25 48.45
C ASN A 571 23.77 -5.34 48.65
N LEU A 572 24.20 -6.50 49.14
CA LEU A 572 23.31 -7.65 49.35
C LEU A 572 22.15 -7.34 50.33
N ARG A 573 22.35 -6.42 51.27
CA ARG A 573 21.31 -5.98 52.23
C ARG A 573 20.16 -5.28 51.49
N ASN A 574 20.46 -4.33 50.60
CA ASN A 574 19.47 -3.61 49.80
C ASN A 574 18.72 -4.55 48.85
N VAL A 575 19.43 -5.47 48.20
CA VAL A 575 18.83 -6.51 47.34
C VAL A 575 17.83 -7.36 48.13
N ARG A 576 18.13 -7.74 49.37
CA ARG A 576 17.21 -8.48 50.26
C ARG A 576 16.00 -7.65 50.66
N LEU A 577 16.19 -6.38 51.02
CA LEU A 577 15.10 -5.47 51.40
C LEU A 577 14.10 -5.27 50.26
N ILE A 578 14.59 -4.97 49.05
CA ILE A 578 13.74 -4.81 47.86
C ILE A 578 13.07 -6.12 47.49
N SER A 579 13.78 -7.24 47.57
CA SER A 579 13.19 -8.57 47.36
C SER A 579 12.04 -8.85 48.33
N LYS A 580 12.18 -8.46 49.61
CA LYS A 580 11.14 -8.61 50.63
C LYS A 580 9.95 -7.70 50.33
N LYS A 581 10.20 -6.44 49.90
CA LYS A 581 9.17 -5.49 49.49
C LYS A 581 8.36 -5.99 48.29
N ILE A 582 9.02 -6.56 47.27
CA ILE A 582 8.33 -7.16 46.11
C ILE A 582 7.46 -8.35 46.53
N LYS A 583 7.99 -9.25 47.37
CA LYS A 583 7.23 -10.41 47.87
C LYS A 583 6.00 -10.00 48.71
N ALA A 584 6.11 -8.93 49.49
CA ALA A 584 5.01 -8.42 50.32
C ALA A 584 3.91 -7.75 49.48
N LEU A 585 4.29 -6.94 48.47
CA LEU A 585 3.34 -6.22 47.62
C LEU A 585 2.70 -7.11 46.54
N PHE A 586 3.37 -8.21 46.17
CA PHE A 586 2.91 -9.12 45.11
C PHE A 586 2.90 -10.59 45.56
N PRO A 587 2.06 -10.97 46.55
CA PRO A 587 2.01 -12.34 47.07
C PRO A 587 1.47 -13.36 46.04
N ASN A 588 0.49 -12.94 45.23
CA ASN A 588 -0.19 -13.80 44.24
C ASN A 588 0.53 -13.90 42.89
N PHE A 589 1.61 -13.12 42.68
CA PHE A 589 2.51 -13.29 41.54
C PHE A 589 3.46 -14.47 41.84
N ILE A 590 2.87 -15.66 41.95
CA ILE A 590 3.53 -16.90 42.35
C ILE A 590 4.41 -17.35 41.18
N GLY A 591 5.70 -17.14 41.37
CA GLY A 591 6.72 -16.99 40.33
C GLY A 591 7.74 -15.93 40.75
N ALA A 592 7.38 -15.02 41.66
CA ALA A 592 8.23 -13.99 42.22
C ALA A 592 9.52 -14.54 42.82
N SER A 593 9.55 -15.70 43.48
CA SER A 593 10.81 -16.26 44.01
C SER A 593 11.77 -16.71 42.90
N THR A 594 11.29 -17.39 41.85
CA THR A 594 12.13 -17.90 40.74
C THR A 594 12.45 -16.81 39.72
N SER A 595 11.48 -15.94 39.39
CA SER A 595 11.64 -14.74 38.54
C SER A 595 12.52 -13.66 39.20
N LEU A 596 12.45 -13.47 40.52
CA LEU A 596 13.45 -12.68 41.24
C LEU A 596 14.81 -13.36 41.18
N SER A 597 14.92 -14.69 41.31
CA SER A 597 16.22 -15.36 41.17
C SER A 597 16.82 -15.12 39.78
N PHE A 598 16.01 -15.18 38.71
CA PHE A 598 16.45 -14.80 37.37
C PHE A 598 16.86 -13.33 37.27
N SER A 599 16.15 -12.41 37.93
CA SER A 599 16.53 -10.98 37.94
C SER A 599 17.74 -10.69 38.86
N LYS A 600 18.00 -11.56 39.85
CA LYS A 600 19.16 -11.48 40.76
C LYS A 600 20.44 -12.01 40.15
N TYR A 601 20.36 -13.03 39.29
CA TYR A 601 21.53 -13.72 38.74
C TYR A 601 21.65 -13.61 37.22
N GLY A 602 20.63 -13.13 36.52
CA GLY A 602 20.66 -12.95 35.07
C GLY A 602 21.38 -11.67 34.66
N PHE A 603 22.14 -11.71 33.57
CA PHE A 603 22.87 -10.57 33.03
C PHE A 603 22.47 -10.36 31.56
N GLN A 604 21.88 -9.21 31.23
CA GLN A 604 21.32 -8.95 29.90
C GLN A 604 20.40 -10.09 29.41
N GLN A 605 20.81 -10.84 28.38
CA GLN A 605 20.08 -11.99 27.84
C GLN A 605 20.52 -13.33 28.44
N LEU A 606 21.56 -13.35 29.27
CA LEU A 606 22.08 -14.54 29.92
C LEU A 606 21.22 -14.89 31.13
N LEU A 607 20.72 -16.12 31.12
CA LEU A 607 19.91 -16.67 32.19
C LEU A 607 20.76 -17.66 32.99
N PRO A 608 20.59 -17.73 34.31
CA PRO A 608 21.22 -18.74 35.16
C PRO A 608 20.69 -20.17 34.94
N SER A 609 19.80 -20.39 33.94
CA SER A 609 19.24 -21.71 33.60
C SER A 609 19.13 -21.90 32.08
N THR A 610 18.87 -23.13 31.64
CA THR A 610 18.69 -23.41 30.21
C THR A 610 17.42 -22.72 29.68
N LYS A 611 17.41 -22.39 28.38
CA LYS A 611 16.25 -21.77 27.71
C LYS A 611 14.97 -22.61 27.82
N LYS A 612 15.08 -23.94 27.98
CA LYS A 612 13.95 -24.85 28.18
C LYS A 612 13.39 -24.72 29.59
N ASP A 613 14.24 -24.74 30.60
CA ASP A 613 13.85 -24.57 32.01
C ASP A 613 13.19 -23.21 32.24
N TYR A 614 13.77 -22.15 31.66
CA TYR A 614 13.20 -20.80 31.72
C TYR A 614 11.77 -20.73 31.16
N LYS A 615 11.48 -21.41 30.03
CA LYS A 615 10.13 -21.46 29.45
C LYS A 615 9.14 -22.17 30.37
N ILE A 616 9.57 -23.24 31.05
CA ILE A 616 8.75 -23.99 32.01
C ILE A 616 8.43 -23.10 33.22
N PHE A 617 9.44 -22.41 33.78
CA PHE A 617 9.25 -21.48 34.90
C PHE A 617 8.36 -20.28 34.55
N LYS A 618 8.48 -19.75 33.32
CA LYS A 618 7.62 -18.66 32.81
C LYS A 618 6.19 -19.11 32.52
N ALA A 619 5.99 -20.35 32.08
CA ALA A 619 4.65 -20.92 31.87
C ALA A 619 3.93 -21.16 33.22
N ALA A 620 4.67 -21.63 34.24
CA ALA A 620 4.15 -21.79 35.59
C ALA A 620 3.67 -20.46 36.21
N SER A 621 4.32 -19.33 35.89
CA SER A 621 3.90 -18.00 36.38
C SER A 621 2.64 -17.42 35.73
N LEU A 622 2.26 -17.90 34.53
CA LEU A 622 1.08 -17.42 33.78
C LEU A 622 -0.20 -18.19 34.13
N ASN A 623 -0.08 -19.44 34.58
CA ASN A 623 -1.23 -20.28 34.91
C ASN A 623 -1.81 -20.00 36.31
N ALA A 624 -1.06 -19.31 37.18
CA ALA A 624 -1.51 -18.93 38.53
C ALA A 624 -2.31 -17.61 38.59
N SER A 625 -2.34 -16.81 37.50
CA SER A 625 -3.03 -15.52 37.46
C SER A 625 -4.51 -15.58 37.03
N ASN A 626 -5.08 -16.77 36.87
CA ASN A 626 -6.50 -16.94 36.51
C ASN A 626 -7.37 -17.31 37.72
N LYS A 627 -7.66 -16.32 38.57
CA LYS A 627 -8.98 -16.16 39.21
C LYS A 627 -9.38 -14.67 39.18
N PRO A 628 -10.66 -14.34 38.95
CA PRO A 628 -11.05 -13.09 38.32
C PRO A 628 -11.29 -12.00 39.37
N THR A 629 -10.56 -10.89 39.31
CA THR A 629 -11.07 -9.60 39.79
C THR A 629 -10.30 -8.43 39.16
N GLN A 630 -11.06 -7.67 38.36
CA GLN A 630 -10.88 -6.26 37.99
C GLN A 630 -9.59 -5.82 37.26
N LYS A 631 -9.74 -5.77 35.92
CA LYS A 631 -9.22 -4.78 34.96
C LYS A 631 -7.79 -4.24 35.20
N GLN A 632 -6.80 -4.97 34.69
CA GLN A 632 -5.61 -4.33 34.10
C GLN A 632 -5.90 -4.01 32.63
N ILE A 633 -5.97 -2.71 32.34
CA ILE A 633 -6.01 -2.14 31.00
C ILE A 633 -4.60 -2.30 30.42
N PHE A 634 -4.35 -3.44 29.77
CA PHE A 634 -3.42 -3.44 28.64
C PHE A 634 -4.23 -3.04 27.40
N TYR A 635 -3.78 -1.98 26.73
CA TYR A 635 -4.23 -1.64 25.39
C TYR A 635 -3.98 -2.83 24.45
N LYS A 636 -4.98 -3.70 24.34
CA LYS A 636 -5.25 -4.44 23.11
C LYS A 636 -5.89 -3.47 22.15
N ASN A 637 -5.23 -3.25 21.02
CA ASN A 637 -5.91 -2.76 19.83
C ASN A 637 -7.10 -3.69 19.51
N PRO A 638 -8.25 -3.17 19.06
CA PRO A 638 -9.50 -3.91 19.06
C PRO A 638 -9.56 -4.93 17.91
N ARG A 639 -10.05 -6.12 18.25
CA ARG A 639 -10.71 -7.14 17.40
C ARG A 639 -9.86 -7.80 16.30
N ILE A 640 -9.25 -8.93 16.66
CA ILE A 640 -9.34 -10.15 15.85
C ILE A 640 -10.03 -11.19 16.71
N GLY A 641 -11.29 -11.48 16.36
CA GLY A 641 -12.04 -12.60 16.89
C GLY A 641 -11.36 -13.91 16.52
N LYS A 642 -11.30 -14.82 17.47
CA LYS A 642 -10.77 -16.17 17.31
C LYS A 642 -11.54 -16.90 16.20
N GLN A 643 -10.88 -17.23 15.09
CA GLN A 643 -11.12 -18.47 14.37
C GLN A 643 -9.80 -19.09 13.90
N LYS A 644 -9.60 -20.33 14.36
CA LYS A 644 -8.71 -21.40 13.90
C LYS A 644 -7.30 -21.03 13.38
N LYS A 645 -6.30 -21.46 14.16
CA LYS A 645 -4.91 -21.69 13.75
C LYS A 645 -4.88 -22.39 12.37
N SER A 646 -4.39 -21.68 11.36
CA SER A 646 -3.96 -22.25 10.08
C SER A 646 -2.43 -22.28 10.04
N GLN A 647 -1.90 -23.34 9.46
CA GLN A 647 -0.53 -23.84 9.53
C GLN A 647 0.47 -23.04 8.66
N PHE A 648 0.18 -21.79 8.29
CA PHE A 648 0.86 -21.05 7.21
C PHE A 648 1.80 -19.90 7.63
N ASP A 649 1.84 -19.49 8.90
CA ASP A 649 2.75 -18.41 9.35
C ASP A 649 4.21 -18.86 9.61
N ARG A 650 4.56 -20.11 9.30
CA ARG A 650 5.91 -20.65 9.54
C ARG A 650 6.93 -20.40 8.43
N PHE A 651 6.57 -19.78 7.30
CA PHE A 651 7.46 -19.75 6.12
C PHE A 651 7.88 -18.38 5.56
N LYS A 652 7.74 -17.26 6.27
CA LYS A 652 8.25 -15.96 5.74
C LYS A 652 8.92 -15.00 6.72
N ILE A 653 9.00 -15.33 8.02
CA ILE A 653 9.68 -14.48 9.01
C ILE A 653 11.17 -14.87 9.19
N LEU A 654 11.57 -16.08 8.78
CA LEU A 654 12.96 -16.55 8.90
C LEU A 654 13.93 -15.96 7.86
N GLU A 655 13.46 -15.49 6.69
CA GLU A 655 14.37 -14.95 5.65
C GLU A 655 14.73 -13.46 5.85
N ILE A 656 13.93 -12.69 6.58
CA ILE A 656 14.18 -11.25 6.78
C ILE A 656 15.13 -11.01 7.96
N GLU A 657 15.06 -11.82 9.03
CA GLU A 657 16.05 -11.78 10.12
C GLU A 657 17.43 -12.28 9.66
N ALA A 658 17.48 -13.22 8.71
CA ALA A 658 18.73 -13.68 8.12
C ALA A 658 19.41 -12.62 7.22
N GLY A 659 18.65 -11.84 6.46
CA GLY A 659 19.18 -10.82 5.55
C GLY A 659 19.67 -9.53 6.21
N LEU A 660 19.20 -9.21 7.43
CA LEU A 660 19.72 -8.10 8.23
C LEU A 660 20.97 -8.50 9.03
N SER A 661 21.10 -9.77 9.39
CA SER A 661 22.32 -10.29 10.03
C SER A 661 23.50 -10.40 9.06
N SER A 662 23.27 -10.70 7.78
CA SER A 662 24.35 -10.88 6.79
C SER A 662 24.98 -9.57 6.30
N LYS A 663 24.26 -8.43 6.32
CA LYS A 663 24.81 -7.11 5.95
C LYS A 663 25.59 -6.40 7.05
N ILE A 664 25.44 -6.82 8.31
CA ILE A 664 26.26 -6.31 9.42
C ILE A 664 27.62 -7.05 9.46
N GLN A 665 27.71 -8.23 8.85
CA GLN A 665 28.94 -9.02 8.79
C GLN A 665 29.94 -8.58 7.70
N SER A 666 29.57 -7.72 6.75
CA SER A 666 30.47 -7.32 5.64
C SER A 666 31.26 -6.02 5.86
N ASN A 667 31.21 -5.41 7.05
CA ASN A 667 31.94 -4.15 7.33
C ASN A 667 32.90 -4.24 8.53
N ILE A 668 33.31 -5.44 8.93
CA ILE A 668 34.45 -5.64 9.84
C ILE A 668 35.38 -6.67 9.19
N GLU A 669 36.00 -6.28 8.07
CA GLU A 669 37.27 -6.87 7.64
C GLU A 669 38.39 -5.98 8.20
N ILE A 670 38.81 -6.31 9.41
CA ILE A 670 40.21 -6.12 9.80
C ILE A 670 40.78 -7.53 9.86
N GLN A 671 41.81 -7.74 9.08
CA GLN A 671 42.49 -9.00 8.79
C GLN A 671 42.69 -9.85 10.04
N SER A 672 42.11 -11.05 10.04
CA SER A 672 42.61 -12.17 10.84
C SER A 672 42.54 -13.43 9.99
N GLU A 673 43.62 -13.70 9.27
CA GLU A 673 43.96 -15.05 8.82
C GLU A 673 44.00 -15.95 10.05
N SER A 674 43.03 -16.86 10.19
CA SER A 674 43.12 -18.17 10.86
C SER A 674 41.73 -18.66 11.29
N LYS A 675 40.90 -19.08 10.33
CA LYS A 675 39.76 -19.97 10.61
C LYS A 675 39.78 -21.17 9.67
N SER A 676 40.80 -21.98 9.88
CA SER A 676 40.82 -23.40 9.48
C SER A 676 41.31 -24.29 10.63
N ASN A 677 41.12 -23.91 11.90
CA ASN A 677 41.59 -24.71 13.07
C ASN A 677 40.69 -24.67 14.32
N ILE A 678 39.40 -24.29 14.26
CA ILE A 678 38.55 -24.11 15.47
C ILE A 678 37.36 -25.10 15.53
N LEU A 679 37.39 -26.20 14.78
CA LEU A 679 36.44 -27.31 14.94
C LEU A 679 37.09 -28.67 15.27
N GLU A 680 38.41 -28.70 15.43
CA GLU A 680 39.15 -29.80 16.07
C GLU A 680 39.92 -29.30 17.30
N MET A 681 39.23 -28.65 18.23
CA MET A 681 39.67 -28.59 19.62
C MET A 681 38.50 -28.94 20.52
N ARG A 682 37.98 -30.17 20.34
CA ARG A 682 37.64 -31.03 21.48
C ARG A 682 38.73 -30.80 22.52
N ALA A 683 38.35 -30.64 23.78
CA ALA A 683 39.27 -30.59 24.90
C ALA A 683 40.40 -31.63 24.75
N GLN A 684 41.50 -31.23 24.11
CA GLN A 684 42.82 -31.54 24.60
C GLN A 684 42.95 -30.66 25.84
N SER A 685 42.23 -31.05 26.90
CA SER A 685 42.97 -31.24 28.12
C SER A 685 44.11 -32.14 27.69
N ALA A 686 45.27 -31.56 27.40
CA ALA A 686 46.49 -32.26 27.75
C ALA A 686 46.21 -32.67 29.18
N GLN A 687 45.91 -33.96 29.39
CA GLN A 687 46.20 -34.56 30.67
C GLN A 687 47.66 -34.20 30.83
N LEU A 688 47.94 -33.13 31.60
CA LEU A 688 49.21 -33.09 32.29
C LEU A 688 49.16 -34.43 33.04
N ASP A 689 49.97 -35.38 32.60
CA ASP A 689 50.24 -36.59 33.35
C ASP A 689 51.01 -36.15 34.58
N ILE A 690 50.27 -35.56 35.52
CA ILE A 690 50.74 -35.14 36.81
C ILE A 690 51.18 -36.45 37.48
N PRO A 691 52.46 -36.59 37.88
CA PRO A 691 52.94 -37.80 38.52
C PRO A 691 52.00 -38.23 39.64
N PRO A 692 51.72 -39.54 39.80
CA PRO A 692 50.74 -40.04 40.77
C PRO A 692 50.94 -39.47 42.18
N LEU A 693 52.20 -39.24 42.57
CA LEU A 693 52.60 -38.65 43.84
C LEU A 693 52.15 -37.18 43.98
N THR A 694 52.34 -36.37 42.94
CA THR A 694 51.90 -34.96 42.91
C THR A 694 50.37 -34.87 42.98
N ARG A 695 49.66 -35.82 42.37
CA ARG A 695 48.19 -35.91 42.46
C ARG A 695 47.72 -36.28 43.87
N PHE A 696 48.50 -37.04 44.63
CA PHE A 696 48.24 -37.30 46.04
C PHE A 696 48.45 -36.05 46.90
N PHE A 697 49.55 -35.32 46.71
CA PHE A 697 49.80 -34.05 47.43
C PHE A 697 48.72 -32.99 47.16
N LEU A 698 48.27 -32.84 45.92
CA LEU A 698 47.19 -31.91 45.56
C LEU A 698 45.85 -32.25 46.24
N LYS A 699 45.63 -33.49 46.70
CA LYS A 699 44.43 -33.87 47.48
C LYS A 699 44.54 -33.52 48.97
N ILE A 700 45.77 -33.38 49.49
CA ILE A 700 46.04 -33.09 50.91
C ILE A 700 46.17 -31.58 51.14
N LEU A 701 46.67 -30.85 50.14
CA LEU A 701 46.84 -29.40 50.23
C LEU A 701 45.49 -28.67 50.35
N PRO A 702 45.44 -27.58 51.15
CA PRO A 702 44.24 -26.75 51.24
C PRO A 702 43.90 -26.11 49.89
N PRO A 703 42.62 -25.77 49.63
CA PRO A 703 42.21 -25.15 48.38
C PRO A 703 43.01 -23.86 48.11
N PRO A 704 43.34 -23.54 46.83
CA PRO A 704 44.22 -22.43 46.45
C PRO A 704 43.82 -21.07 47.04
N THR A 705 42.54 -20.89 47.33
CA THR A 705 41.94 -19.69 47.92
C THR A 705 42.33 -19.43 49.38
N LEU A 706 42.94 -20.40 50.07
CA LEU A 706 43.40 -20.25 51.45
C LEU A 706 44.88 -19.83 51.55
N PHE A 707 45.63 -19.82 50.45
CA PHE A 707 46.97 -19.25 50.44
C PHE A 707 46.87 -17.73 50.29
N THR A 708 47.24 -17.00 51.34
CA THR A 708 47.09 -15.54 51.43
C THR A 708 48.21 -14.75 50.76
N VAL A 709 49.31 -15.41 50.41
CA VAL A 709 50.45 -14.82 49.70
C VAL A 709 50.36 -15.24 48.23
N PRO A 710 50.47 -14.32 47.26
CA PRO A 710 50.51 -14.71 45.85
C PRO A 710 51.69 -15.67 45.61
N PRO A 711 51.48 -16.80 44.92
CA PRO A 711 52.58 -17.73 44.67
C PRO A 711 53.67 -17.05 43.84
N PRO A 712 54.95 -17.38 44.07
CA PRO A 712 56.03 -16.85 43.24
C PRO A 712 55.82 -17.22 41.76
N PRO A 713 56.33 -16.41 40.81
CA PRO A 713 56.16 -16.66 39.39
C PRO A 713 56.64 -18.08 39.03
N PRO A 714 55.89 -18.82 38.19
CA PRO A 714 56.21 -20.21 37.85
C PRO A 714 57.62 -20.38 37.30
N GLU A 715 58.14 -19.38 36.56
CA GLU A 715 59.49 -19.42 35.99
C GLU A 715 60.58 -19.44 37.07
N VAL A 716 60.37 -18.73 38.18
CA VAL A 716 61.34 -18.66 39.30
C VAL A 716 61.37 -19.99 40.05
N VAL A 717 60.20 -20.59 40.27
CA VAL A 717 60.09 -21.90 40.92
C VAL A 717 60.70 -22.99 40.05
N LEU A 718 60.46 -22.96 38.74
CA LEU A 718 61.06 -23.88 37.78
C LEU A 718 62.59 -23.75 37.74
N GLN A 719 63.14 -22.52 37.70
CA GLN A 719 64.59 -22.33 37.75
C GLN A 719 65.21 -22.80 39.06
N MET A 720 64.53 -22.60 40.20
CA MET A 720 65.00 -23.13 41.48
C MET A 720 65.04 -24.67 41.50
N ILE A 721 64.01 -25.32 40.95
CA ILE A 721 63.92 -26.79 40.88
C ILE A 721 64.96 -27.38 39.91
N ILE A 722 65.21 -26.73 38.77
CA ILE A 722 66.17 -27.19 37.76
C ILE A 722 67.62 -27.03 38.23
N ASN A 723 67.92 -25.97 39.01
CA ASN A 723 69.29 -25.63 39.42
C ASN A 723 69.70 -26.24 40.77
N THR A 724 68.83 -26.93 41.49
CA THR A 724 69.17 -27.67 42.71
C THR A 724 69.85 -29.01 42.38
N PRO A 725 71.13 -29.22 42.75
CA PRO A 725 71.81 -30.50 42.51
C PRO A 725 71.19 -31.60 43.37
N ILE A 726 70.72 -32.66 42.72
CA ILE A 726 70.18 -33.85 43.39
C ILE A 726 71.39 -34.73 43.76
N ASN A 727 71.84 -34.68 45.02
CA ASN A 727 72.68 -35.76 45.56
C ASN A 727 71.76 -36.97 45.76
N PHE A 728 71.98 -38.02 44.95
CA PHE A 728 71.31 -39.31 45.10
C PHE A 728 71.83 -40.09 46.30
#